data_AF-A0A833VAQ2-F1
#
_entry.id   AF-A0A833VAQ2-F1
#
_cell.length_a   1.000
_cell.length_b   1.000
_cell.length_c   1.000
_cell.angle_alpha   90.00
_cell.angle_beta   90.00
_cell.angle_gamma   90.00
#
_symmetry.space_group_name_H-M   'P 1'
#
loop_
_entity.id
_entity.type
_entity.pdbx_description
1 polymer ?
#
loop_
_entity_poly.entity_id
_entity_poly.type
_entity_poly.pdbx_seq_one_letter_code
_entity_poly.pdbx_strand_id
1 'polypeptide(L)'
;MKFVLAITIFFTSWLPIALGETNKASSTFTPRDNFLINCGSTVAPNTTDGRVFKTDSQSNSLLSAKDAIRVSVPSSTDVPSPLYLSARIFRDQATYKFPLSAPGWHWIRLHFFPLNNTEFDLTSASFTVTTDSYVLLHSFSINNSSAVVLKEFLVNATTSQISLHFLPLRDSAAFINAIEVVSAPDILISDIASTLAPVGQINGLSLSAYQTVYRLNVGGPLITSANDTLGRSWDKDDSFIQSKSAGAKTAVAPSTINYPEGTSPLIAPNWVYATAVKMADAQVGSPNFNITWQLDVESSFGYLIRLHFADIISKSLNDLYFNVYINGKMAISGLDLSTITSDLSSAYYKDFVLNSSSVTDQITVQIGPLNEDTGTPGALLNGLEVLKMNNSVGSLDGEFGVDGKKASTGIKGRVVAAAGIGFACVAFVGVGAMMYNLQKKKPEWERRSSFSSWLLPIHAGHSTFMNNSKGSGFGSHKSGYTFSSTSLGRCFSFAEIQTATKNFDQNAIIGVGGFGNVFLEIIYTARTCQYPSHGSKDWRPPINPALPREQVSLAEWALQSKRKGLLEKIIDPLLVGTINKDSLNKFVESTEKCLSEIGTNRPSMGDVLWNLEYALQLQEANPPTVEEETQTNTPAPATQQTACEATLAKIGDDAKATEAEAKAADKSDPLIDFNSTTSPPDSSSSGIGNDLFVNPSGLNGR
;
A
#
# COMPACT_ATOMS: atom_id res chain seq x y z
N MET A 1 0.89 56.59 75.09
CA MET A 1 -0.04 55.51 75.49
C MET A 1 0.02 54.41 74.44
N LYS A 2 0.44 53.21 74.85
CA LYS A 2 0.53 52.00 74.01
C LYS A 2 -0.84 51.29 74.06
N PHE A 3 -1.38 50.88 72.92
CA PHE A 3 -2.42 49.86 72.86
C PHE A 3 -1.85 48.64 72.15
N VAL A 4 -1.79 47.54 72.92
CA VAL A 4 -1.42 46.21 72.48
C VAL A 4 -2.72 45.54 72.00
N LEU A 5 -2.74 45.07 70.75
CA LEU A 5 -3.81 44.20 70.25
C LEU A 5 -3.25 42.78 70.13
N ALA A 6 -3.73 41.89 71.00
CA ALA A 6 -3.40 40.48 71.00
C ALA A 6 -4.17 39.76 69.88
N ILE A 7 -3.45 39.04 69.02
CA ILE A 7 -4.04 38.14 68.02
C ILE A 7 -3.87 36.72 68.54
N THR A 8 -4.99 36.08 68.85
CA THR A 8 -5.10 34.68 69.28
C THR A 8 -4.99 33.76 68.05
N ILE A 9 -3.97 32.89 68.05
CA ILE A 9 -3.76 31.87 67.01
C ILE A 9 -4.49 30.58 67.45
N PHE A 10 -5.48 30.15 66.67
CA PHE A 10 -6.09 28.81 66.82
C PHE A 10 -5.24 27.78 66.07
N PHE A 11 -4.62 26.86 66.81
CA PHE A 11 -4.05 25.63 66.28
C PHE A 11 -5.19 24.62 66.04
N THR A 12 -5.50 24.30 64.78
CA THR A 12 -6.31 23.13 64.43
C THR A 12 -5.37 21.98 64.09
N SER A 13 -5.42 20.92 64.89
CA SER A 13 -4.72 19.66 64.65
C SER A 13 -5.31 18.96 63.44
N TRP A 14 -4.58 18.90 62.33
CA TRP A 14 -4.87 18.00 61.22
C TRP A 14 -4.40 16.59 61.57
N LEU A 15 -5.33 15.65 61.72
CA LEU A 15 -5.01 14.23 61.65
C LEU A 15 -4.59 13.90 60.20
N PRO A 16 -3.50 13.14 59.97
CA PRO A 16 -3.26 12.57 58.66
C PRO A 16 -4.35 11.54 58.37
N ILE A 17 -5.23 11.86 57.42
CA ILE A 17 -6.11 10.88 56.80
C ILE A 17 -5.19 9.93 56.03
N ALA A 18 -5.06 8.70 56.51
CA ALA A 18 -4.47 7.63 55.73
C ALA A 18 -5.34 7.44 54.48
N LEU A 19 -4.88 7.99 53.35
CA LEU A 19 -5.38 7.63 52.04
C LEU A 19 -5.03 6.16 51.85
N GLY A 20 -6.02 5.29 52.00
CA GLY A 20 -5.88 3.89 51.67
C GLY A 20 -5.41 3.78 50.22
N GLU A 21 -4.32 3.05 50.01
CA GLU A 21 -3.91 2.59 48.70
C GLU A 21 -5.12 1.92 48.05
N THR A 22 -5.70 2.56 47.04
CA THR A 22 -6.65 1.91 46.16
C THR A 22 -5.86 0.86 45.41
N ASN A 23 -5.96 -0.39 45.85
CA ASN A 23 -5.53 -1.54 45.07
C ASN A 23 -6.08 -1.37 43.65
N LYS A 24 -5.20 -1.08 42.70
CA LYS A 24 -5.51 -0.85 41.29
C LYS A 24 -6.10 -2.15 40.76
N ALA A 25 -7.43 -2.22 40.72
CA ALA A 25 -8.14 -3.42 40.32
C ALA A 25 -7.72 -3.78 38.89
N SER A 26 -7.07 -4.93 38.72
CA SER A 26 -6.88 -5.56 37.42
C SER A 26 -8.26 -5.75 36.81
N SER A 27 -8.59 -5.00 35.76
CA SER A 27 -9.88 -5.09 35.08
C SER A 27 -9.99 -6.43 34.35
N THR A 28 -10.42 -7.47 35.05
CA THR A 28 -10.75 -8.77 34.44
C THR A 28 -12.08 -8.64 33.73
N PHE A 29 -12.10 -8.85 32.41
CA PHE A 29 -13.33 -8.90 31.64
C PHE A 29 -13.89 -10.32 31.65
N THR A 30 -15.15 -10.45 32.03
CA THR A 30 -15.89 -11.70 31.94
C THR A 30 -16.92 -11.57 30.81
N PRO A 31 -16.83 -12.36 29.74
CA PRO A 31 -17.77 -12.26 28.63
C PRO A 31 -19.18 -12.68 29.08
N ARG A 32 -20.19 -11.90 28.67
CA ARG A 32 -21.60 -12.21 28.97
C ARG A 32 -22.08 -13.43 28.21
N ASP A 33 -21.78 -13.46 26.91
CA ASP A 33 -21.99 -14.60 26.03
C ASP A 33 -20.65 -15.29 25.78
N ASN A 34 -20.59 -16.60 26.00
CA ASN A 34 -19.37 -17.39 25.87
C ASN A 34 -19.69 -18.79 25.31
N PHE A 35 -19.82 -18.87 23.99
CA PHE A 35 -20.07 -20.11 23.27
C PHE A 35 -18.76 -20.63 22.69
N LEU A 36 -18.20 -21.65 23.32
CA LEU A 36 -17.02 -22.37 22.84
C LEU A 36 -17.45 -23.78 22.45
N ILE A 37 -17.33 -24.13 21.17
CA ILE A 37 -17.82 -25.42 20.63
C ILE A 37 -16.65 -26.16 19.99
N ASN A 38 -16.41 -27.40 20.41
CA ASN A 38 -15.52 -28.34 19.74
C ASN A 38 -16.35 -29.24 18.82
N CYS A 39 -16.34 -28.93 17.53
CA CYS A 39 -17.21 -29.51 16.52
C CYS A 39 -16.77 -30.93 16.18
N GLY A 40 -17.74 -31.85 16.12
CA GLY A 40 -17.49 -33.28 15.86
C GLY A 40 -17.02 -34.08 17.08
N SER A 41 -16.65 -33.42 18.19
CA SER A 41 -16.12 -34.12 19.35
C SER A 41 -17.21 -34.73 20.23
N THR A 42 -16.93 -35.93 20.74
CA THR A 42 -17.71 -36.61 21.79
C THR A 42 -17.09 -36.44 23.18
N VAL A 43 -15.85 -35.94 23.25
CA VAL A 43 -15.09 -35.76 24.49
C VAL A 43 -14.66 -34.30 24.60
N ALA A 44 -14.82 -33.71 25.78
CA ALA A 44 -14.37 -32.33 25.99
C ALA A 44 -12.84 -32.25 25.75
N PRO A 45 -12.36 -31.31 24.92
CA PRO A 45 -10.94 -31.18 24.67
C PRO A 45 -10.23 -30.67 25.92
N ASN A 46 -9.04 -31.21 26.20
CA ASN A 46 -8.19 -30.73 27.29
C ASN A 46 -7.32 -29.57 26.82
N THR A 47 -7.85 -28.35 26.87
CA THR A 47 -7.11 -27.12 26.50
C THR A 47 -6.20 -26.69 27.66
N THR A 48 -5.00 -26.23 27.35
CA THR A 48 -4.02 -25.79 28.36
C THR A 48 -4.25 -24.36 28.84
N ASP A 49 -5.14 -23.61 28.18
CA ASP A 49 -5.43 -22.20 28.47
C ASP A 49 -6.66 -22.02 29.38
N GLY A 50 -7.22 -23.10 29.91
CA GLY A 50 -8.35 -23.08 30.83
C GLY A 50 -9.72 -22.86 30.18
N ARG A 51 -9.80 -22.67 28.86
CA ARG A 51 -11.07 -22.47 28.16
C ARG A 51 -11.83 -23.78 27.96
N VAL A 52 -13.08 -23.84 28.40
CA VAL A 52 -13.89 -25.06 28.33
C VAL A 52 -14.75 -25.07 27.07
N PHE A 53 -14.39 -25.91 26.09
CA PHE A 53 -15.18 -26.11 24.87
C PHE A 53 -16.22 -27.19 25.06
N LYS A 54 -17.47 -26.90 24.68
CA LYS A 54 -18.60 -27.82 24.68
C LYS A 54 -18.47 -28.81 23.54
N THR A 55 -18.82 -30.06 23.82
CA THR A 55 -18.94 -31.12 22.81
C THR A 55 -20.21 -30.97 21.98
N ASP A 56 -20.28 -31.67 20.85
CA ASP A 56 -21.46 -31.64 19.98
C ASP A 56 -22.76 -32.03 20.71
N SER A 57 -22.71 -32.99 21.64
CA SER A 57 -23.90 -33.41 22.39
C SER A 57 -24.42 -32.31 23.32
N GLN A 58 -23.52 -31.50 23.87
CA GLN A 58 -23.84 -30.38 24.75
C GLN A 58 -24.29 -29.13 23.98
N SER A 59 -23.87 -28.99 22.72
CA SER A 59 -24.22 -27.85 21.85
C SER A 59 -25.23 -28.17 20.75
N ASN A 60 -25.81 -29.37 20.75
CA ASN A 60 -26.68 -29.84 19.66
C ASN A 60 -27.91 -28.94 19.42
N SER A 61 -28.41 -28.27 20.47
CA SER A 61 -29.52 -27.32 20.36
C SER A 61 -29.20 -26.07 19.52
N LEU A 62 -27.91 -25.77 19.30
CA LEU A 62 -27.47 -24.62 18.53
C LEU A 62 -27.38 -24.93 17.03
N LEU A 63 -27.27 -26.21 16.64
CA LEU A 63 -27.04 -26.63 15.26
C LEU A 63 -28.35 -27.10 14.60
N SER A 64 -28.61 -26.58 13.42
CA SER A 64 -29.63 -27.08 12.48
C SER A 64 -28.95 -27.46 11.17
N ALA A 65 -28.92 -28.76 10.86
CA ALA A 65 -28.34 -29.30 9.63
C ALA A 65 -29.13 -30.52 9.17
N LYS A 66 -29.23 -30.73 7.85
CA LYS A 66 -29.79 -31.98 7.28
C LYS A 66 -28.81 -33.14 7.48
N ASP A 67 -27.57 -32.89 7.09
CA ASP A 67 -26.46 -33.82 7.20
C ASP A 67 -25.53 -33.37 8.33
N ALA A 68 -25.29 -34.27 9.28
CA ALA A 68 -24.61 -33.97 10.53
C ALA A 68 -23.41 -34.89 10.74
N ILE A 69 -22.55 -35.00 9.72
CA ILE A 69 -21.40 -35.93 9.69
C ILE A 69 -20.34 -35.47 10.69
N ARG A 70 -19.88 -36.40 11.54
CA ARG A 70 -18.83 -36.17 12.53
C ARG A 70 -17.64 -37.03 12.16
N VAL A 71 -16.45 -36.43 12.18
CA VAL A 71 -15.19 -37.12 11.94
C VAL A 71 -14.22 -36.82 13.07
N SER A 72 -13.38 -37.80 13.40
CA SER A 72 -12.33 -37.65 14.38
C SER A 72 -11.13 -38.52 14.03
N VAL A 73 -9.96 -38.11 14.51
CA VAL A 73 -8.73 -38.91 14.50
C VAL A 73 -8.42 -39.41 15.91
N PRO A 74 -7.61 -40.48 16.07
CA PRO A 74 -7.19 -40.96 17.38
C PRO A 74 -6.53 -39.85 18.20
N SER A 75 -6.76 -39.86 19.53
CA SER A 75 -6.19 -38.86 20.45
C SER A 75 -4.65 -38.90 20.53
N SER A 76 -4.01 -39.96 20.01
CA SER A 76 -2.56 -40.08 19.89
C SER A 76 -1.99 -39.37 18.64
N THR A 77 -2.84 -38.87 17.75
CA THR A 77 -2.41 -38.15 16.55
C THR A 77 -1.77 -36.82 16.96
N ASP A 78 -0.57 -36.54 16.43
CA ASP A 78 0.12 -35.28 16.66
C ASP A 78 -0.59 -34.15 15.91
N VAL A 79 -1.36 -33.34 16.63
CA VAL A 79 -2.04 -32.16 16.11
C VAL A 79 -1.70 -30.93 16.95
N PRO A 80 -1.66 -29.73 16.35
CA PRO A 80 -1.24 -28.52 17.07
C PRO A 80 -2.12 -28.11 18.26
N SER A 81 -3.36 -28.59 18.30
CA SER A 81 -4.30 -28.35 19.40
C SER A 81 -5.31 -29.50 19.48
N PRO A 82 -5.79 -29.86 20.69
CA PRO A 82 -6.86 -30.83 20.87
C PRO A 82 -8.18 -30.46 20.14
N LEU A 83 -8.37 -29.19 19.78
CA LEU A 83 -9.51 -28.73 18.97
C LEU A 83 -9.49 -29.27 17.53
N TYR A 84 -8.34 -29.76 17.07
CA TYR A 84 -8.13 -30.25 15.70
C TYR A 84 -8.22 -31.78 15.58
N LEU A 85 -8.56 -32.48 16.67
CA LEU A 85 -8.78 -33.93 16.67
C LEU A 85 -10.14 -34.34 16.07
N SER A 86 -11.06 -33.38 15.92
CA SER A 86 -12.39 -33.62 15.36
C SER A 86 -12.82 -32.49 14.44
N ALA A 87 -13.77 -32.81 13.57
CA ALA A 87 -14.46 -31.85 12.75
C ALA A 87 -15.90 -32.30 12.47
N ARG A 88 -16.72 -31.35 12.09
CA ARG A 88 -18.04 -31.59 11.52
C ARG A 88 -18.02 -31.27 10.04
N ILE A 89 -18.67 -32.13 9.24
CA ILE A 89 -18.75 -32.01 7.78
C ILE A 89 -20.21 -31.84 7.38
N PHE A 90 -20.46 -30.91 6.47
CA PHE A 90 -21.78 -30.57 5.94
C PHE A 90 -21.78 -30.67 4.42
N ARG A 91 -22.57 -31.60 3.88
CA ARG A 91 -22.81 -31.73 2.42
C ARG A 91 -23.96 -30.85 1.94
N ASP A 92 -24.86 -30.51 2.87
CA ASP A 92 -25.94 -29.55 2.70
C ASP A 92 -25.69 -28.30 3.55
N GLN A 93 -26.48 -27.25 3.34
CA GLN A 93 -26.46 -26.07 4.21
C GLN A 93 -26.70 -26.44 5.67
N ALA A 94 -25.83 -25.93 6.54
CA ALA A 94 -25.93 -26.04 7.99
C ALA A 94 -25.97 -24.65 8.64
N THR A 95 -26.67 -24.52 9.75
CA THR A 95 -26.81 -23.25 10.47
C THR A 95 -26.59 -23.47 11.96
N TYR A 96 -25.65 -22.72 12.54
CA TYR A 96 -25.55 -22.54 13.98
C TYR A 96 -26.30 -21.27 14.39
N LYS A 97 -27.08 -21.34 15.48
CA LYS A 97 -27.79 -20.19 16.06
C LYS A 97 -27.37 -19.99 17.50
N PHE A 98 -26.82 -18.82 17.80
CA PHE A 98 -26.33 -18.44 19.11
C PHE A 98 -27.26 -17.38 19.71
N PRO A 99 -28.10 -17.72 20.71
CA PRO A 99 -28.89 -16.72 21.41
C PRO A 99 -27.97 -15.83 22.23
N LEU A 100 -28.11 -14.51 22.09
CA LEU A 100 -27.30 -13.54 22.83
C LEU A 100 -28.03 -13.07 24.08
N SER A 101 -27.27 -12.85 25.15
CA SER A 101 -27.76 -12.28 26.40
C SER A 101 -27.87 -10.76 26.32
N ALA A 102 -27.05 -10.11 25.47
CA ALA A 102 -27.12 -8.67 25.22
C ALA A 102 -26.58 -8.33 23.80
N PRO A 103 -27.09 -7.25 23.18
CA PRO A 103 -26.46 -6.69 21.99
C PRO A 103 -25.08 -6.11 22.33
N GLY A 104 -24.24 -5.97 21.30
CA GLY A 104 -22.89 -5.39 21.42
C GLY A 104 -21.85 -6.18 20.62
N TRP A 105 -20.58 -5.89 20.88
CA TRP A 105 -19.49 -6.54 20.17
C TRP A 105 -19.34 -8.01 20.54
N HIS A 106 -19.09 -8.83 19.52
CA HIS A 106 -18.84 -10.26 19.65
C HIS A 106 -17.67 -10.68 18.76
N TRP A 107 -16.75 -11.44 19.34
CA TRP A 107 -15.76 -12.21 18.60
C TRP A 107 -16.43 -13.44 18.00
N ILE A 108 -16.22 -13.66 16.71
CA ILE A 108 -16.49 -14.92 16.01
C ILE A 108 -15.15 -15.49 15.58
N ARG A 109 -14.76 -16.64 16.15
CA ARG A 109 -13.54 -17.35 15.77
C ARG A 109 -13.87 -18.70 15.18
N LEU A 110 -13.38 -18.94 13.97
CA LEU A 110 -13.60 -20.17 13.22
C LEU A 110 -12.28 -20.90 13.07
N HIS A 111 -12.25 -22.14 13.55
CA HIS A 111 -11.07 -23.00 13.56
C HIS A 111 -11.19 -24.04 12.46
N PHE A 112 -10.22 -24.06 11.55
CA PHE A 112 -10.14 -25.02 10.47
C PHE A 112 -8.79 -25.74 10.47
N PHE A 113 -8.86 -27.06 10.40
CA PHE A 113 -7.75 -27.97 10.21
C PHE A 113 -8.24 -29.19 9.42
N PRO A 114 -7.75 -29.39 8.18
CA PRO A 114 -8.21 -30.46 7.30
C PRO A 114 -7.65 -31.83 7.74
N LEU A 115 -8.25 -32.39 8.80
CA LEU A 115 -7.90 -33.71 9.33
C LEU A 115 -8.20 -34.84 8.33
N ASN A 116 -7.34 -35.84 8.30
CA ASN A 116 -7.52 -37.01 7.45
C ASN A 116 -8.68 -37.88 7.96
N ASN A 117 -9.64 -38.19 7.09
CA ASN A 117 -10.85 -38.93 7.43
C ASN A 117 -11.38 -39.71 6.21
N THR A 118 -12.36 -40.58 6.43
CA THR A 118 -12.94 -41.45 5.39
C THR A 118 -14.17 -40.87 4.69
N GLU A 119 -14.75 -39.78 5.18
CA GLU A 119 -16.04 -39.25 4.73
C GLU A 119 -15.93 -38.24 3.59
N PHE A 120 -14.92 -37.37 3.68
CA PHE A 120 -14.65 -36.34 2.67
C PHE A 120 -13.21 -35.81 2.81
N ASP A 121 -12.52 -35.61 1.69
CA ASP A 121 -11.20 -34.96 1.70
C ASP A 121 -11.35 -33.47 2.00
N LEU A 122 -11.08 -33.09 3.24
CA LEU A 122 -11.21 -31.71 3.71
C LEU A 122 -10.28 -30.73 3.00
N THR A 123 -9.22 -31.20 2.33
CA THR A 123 -8.34 -30.32 1.55
C THR A 123 -8.96 -29.88 0.22
N SER A 124 -9.94 -30.65 -0.27
CA SER A 124 -10.74 -30.34 -1.45
C SER A 124 -12.02 -29.55 -1.13
N ALA A 125 -12.31 -29.32 0.16
CA ALA A 125 -13.51 -28.63 0.61
C ALA A 125 -13.49 -27.16 0.18
N SER A 126 -14.59 -26.73 -0.42
CA SER A 126 -14.86 -25.34 -0.77
C SER A 126 -16.28 -24.93 -0.38
N PHE A 127 -16.38 -23.84 0.38
CA PHE A 127 -17.63 -23.38 0.97
C PHE A 127 -17.61 -21.89 1.34
N THR A 128 -18.78 -21.33 1.62
CA THR A 128 -18.98 -19.95 2.08
C THR A 128 -19.52 -19.98 3.50
N VAL A 129 -19.08 -19.03 4.34
CA VAL A 129 -19.61 -18.83 5.70
C VAL A 129 -20.17 -17.43 5.82
N THR A 130 -21.44 -17.31 6.19
CA THR A 130 -22.12 -16.03 6.36
C THR A 130 -22.78 -15.92 7.73
N THR A 131 -22.97 -14.70 8.19
CA THR A 131 -24.01 -14.38 9.17
C THR A 131 -25.29 -13.96 8.45
N ASP A 132 -26.29 -13.50 9.19
CA ASP A 132 -27.49 -12.89 8.63
C ASP A 132 -27.20 -11.56 7.88
N SER A 133 -26.07 -10.91 8.16
CA SER A 133 -25.76 -9.56 7.63
C SER A 133 -24.38 -9.44 6.99
N TYR A 134 -23.46 -10.37 7.25
CA TYR A 134 -22.08 -10.29 6.79
C TYR A 134 -21.63 -11.58 6.10
N VAL A 135 -20.87 -11.45 5.01
CA VAL A 135 -20.12 -12.58 4.43
C VAL A 135 -18.78 -12.64 5.13
N LEU A 136 -18.54 -13.68 5.91
CA LEU A 136 -17.29 -13.85 6.67
C LEU A 136 -16.20 -14.50 5.82
N LEU A 137 -16.58 -15.52 5.04
CA LEU A 137 -15.71 -16.29 4.16
C LEU A 137 -16.45 -16.60 2.85
N HIS A 138 -15.79 -16.47 1.71
CA HIS A 138 -16.38 -16.70 0.39
C HIS A 138 -15.52 -17.65 -0.44
N SER A 139 -16.12 -18.74 -0.93
CA SER A 139 -15.41 -19.78 -1.70
C SER A 139 -14.11 -20.26 -1.01
N PHE A 140 -14.14 -20.31 0.32
CA PHE A 140 -12.99 -20.62 1.16
C PHE A 140 -12.56 -22.07 0.97
N SER A 141 -11.26 -22.30 0.88
CA SER A 141 -10.64 -23.64 0.76
C SER A 141 -9.29 -23.68 1.45
N ILE A 142 -8.86 -24.87 1.87
CA ILE A 142 -7.56 -25.10 2.50
C ILE A 142 -6.87 -26.25 1.80
N ASN A 143 -5.89 -25.94 0.98
CA ASN A 143 -5.17 -26.87 0.12
C ASN A 143 -3.97 -27.57 0.79
N ASN A 144 -3.64 -27.19 2.03
CA ASN A 144 -2.52 -27.77 2.78
C ASN A 144 -3.06 -28.56 3.99
N SER A 145 -2.78 -29.87 4.02
CA SER A 145 -3.22 -30.79 5.07
C SER A 145 -2.70 -30.47 6.47
N SER A 146 -1.61 -29.71 6.57
CA SER A 146 -0.98 -29.32 7.84
C SER A 146 -1.30 -27.88 8.26
N ALA A 147 -2.03 -27.13 7.43
CA ALA A 147 -2.36 -25.75 7.74
C ALA A 147 -3.42 -25.66 8.83
N VAL A 148 -3.06 -24.98 9.92
CA VAL A 148 -4.02 -24.51 10.93
C VAL A 148 -4.47 -23.12 10.52
N VAL A 149 -5.77 -22.96 10.30
CA VAL A 149 -6.35 -21.65 9.94
C VAL A 149 -7.34 -21.23 11.02
N LEU A 150 -7.01 -20.13 11.70
CA LEU A 150 -7.91 -19.43 12.60
C LEU A 150 -8.40 -18.16 11.90
N LYS A 151 -9.71 -18.01 11.74
CA LYS A 151 -10.32 -16.78 11.23
C LYS A 151 -11.03 -16.09 12.39
N GLU A 152 -10.56 -14.89 12.74
CA GLU A 152 -11.11 -14.09 13.83
C GLU A 152 -11.82 -12.86 13.25
N PHE A 153 -13.09 -12.70 13.64
CA PHE A 153 -13.94 -11.59 13.25
C PHE A 153 -14.50 -10.89 14.48
N LEU A 154 -14.63 -9.57 14.41
CA LEU A 154 -15.31 -8.75 15.40
C LEU A 154 -16.55 -8.15 14.76
N VAL A 155 -17.72 -8.52 15.26
CA VAL A 155 -19.01 -8.06 14.73
C VAL A 155 -19.81 -7.37 15.81
N ASN A 156 -20.50 -6.29 15.44
CA ASN A 156 -21.43 -5.63 16.33
C ASN A 156 -22.82 -6.27 16.15
N ALA A 157 -23.28 -7.02 17.14
CA ALA A 157 -24.56 -7.70 17.10
C ALA A 157 -25.66 -6.79 17.65
N THR A 158 -26.60 -6.41 16.77
CA THR A 158 -27.77 -5.59 17.12
C THR A 158 -29.03 -6.44 17.35
N THR A 159 -28.98 -7.72 16.98
CA THR A 159 -30.06 -8.71 17.12
C THR A 159 -29.88 -9.55 18.39
N SER A 160 -30.96 -10.22 18.82
CA SER A 160 -30.92 -11.13 19.99
C SER A 160 -30.25 -12.48 19.73
N GLN A 161 -29.72 -12.69 18.52
CA GLN A 161 -29.02 -13.91 18.14
C GLN A 161 -27.99 -13.61 17.05
N ILE A 162 -26.92 -14.42 16.99
CA ILE A 162 -26.02 -14.52 15.83
C ILE A 162 -26.27 -15.86 15.15
N SER A 163 -26.53 -15.84 13.85
CA SER A 163 -26.58 -17.05 13.03
C SER A 163 -25.29 -17.20 12.24
N LEU A 164 -24.76 -18.42 12.12
CA LEU A 164 -23.67 -18.77 11.21
C LEU A 164 -24.17 -19.81 10.21
N HIS A 165 -24.14 -19.48 8.93
CA HIS A 165 -24.54 -20.36 7.84
C HIS A 165 -23.31 -20.91 7.14
N PHE A 166 -23.20 -22.23 7.07
CA PHE A 166 -22.19 -22.94 6.30
C PHE A 166 -22.82 -23.41 4.99
N LEU A 167 -22.31 -22.90 3.88
CA LEU A 167 -22.87 -23.08 2.54
C LEU A 167 -21.83 -23.80 1.66
N PRO A 168 -21.89 -25.13 1.54
CA PRO A 168 -21.01 -25.87 0.65
C PRO A 168 -21.23 -25.44 -0.81
N LEU A 169 -20.14 -25.32 -1.58
CA LEU A 169 -20.25 -25.15 -3.04
C LEU A 169 -20.72 -26.46 -3.69
N ARG A 170 -21.10 -26.37 -4.97
CA ARG A 170 -21.56 -27.53 -5.74
C ARG A 170 -20.50 -28.65 -5.74
N ASP A 171 -20.95 -29.88 -5.51
CA ASP A 171 -20.12 -31.09 -5.48
C ASP A 171 -18.97 -31.03 -4.45
N SER A 172 -19.16 -30.24 -3.38
CA SER A 172 -18.19 -29.99 -2.32
C SER A 172 -18.83 -30.14 -0.93
N ALA A 173 -18.07 -29.94 0.15
CA ALA A 173 -18.54 -29.93 1.52
C ALA A 173 -18.02 -28.71 2.29
N ALA A 174 -18.73 -28.31 3.33
CA ALA A 174 -18.26 -27.37 4.34
C ALA A 174 -17.78 -28.14 5.57
N PHE A 175 -16.77 -27.63 6.27
CA PHE A 175 -16.33 -28.24 7.52
C PHE A 175 -15.89 -27.20 8.54
N ILE A 176 -15.89 -27.60 9.81
CA ILE A 176 -15.47 -26.76 10.93
C ILE A 176 -14.96 -27.65 12.07
N ASN A 177 -13.84 -27.26 12.70
CA ASN A 177 -13.25 -27.98 13.83
C ASN A 177 -13.72 -27.39 15.17
N ALA A 178 -13.73 -26.07 15.29
CA ALA A 178 -14.23 -25.39 16.48
C ALA A 178 -14.80 -24.00 16.15
N ILE A 179 -15.74 -23.55 16.98
CA ILE A 179 -16.37 -22.24 16.88
C ILE A 179 -16.30 -21.55 18.24
N GLU A 180 -15.89 -20.28 18.25
CA GLU A 180 -16.04 -19.39 19.39
C GLU A 180 -16.96 -18.23 19.01
N VAL A 181 -18.01 -18.00 19.81
CA VAL A 181 -18.84 -16.78 19.77
C VAL A 181 -18.85 -16.19 21.18
N VAL A 182 -18.12 -15.10 21.37
CA VAL A 182 -17.79 -14.58 22.70
C VAL A 182 -18.04 -13.06 22.73
N SER A 183 -18.75 -12.54 23.73
CA SER A 183 -18.91 -11.09 23.90
C SER A 183 -17.56 -10.40 24.03
N ALA A 184 -17.42 -9.22 23.46
CA ALA A 184 -16.23 -8.40 23.50
C ALA A 184 -16.54 -7.05 24.16
N PRO A 185 -15.55 -6.40 24.82
CA PRO A 185 -15.75 -5.08 25.43
C PRO A 185 -16.05 -3.99 24.38
N ASP A 186 -16.96 -3.06 24.71
CA ASP A 186 -17.32 -1.95 23.82
C ASP A 186 -16.17 -0.97 23.58
N ILE A 187 -15.19 -0.92 24.49
CA ILE A 187 -14.02 -0.04 24.40
C ILE A 187 -13.01 -0.49 23.33
N LEU A 188 -13.18 -1.65 22.71
CA LEU A 188 -12.21 -2.18 21.74
C LEU A 188 -12.15 -1.36 20.45
N ILE A 189 -13.28 -0.85 19.97
CA ILE A 189 -13.35 -0.06 18.73
C ILE A 189 -13.99 1.27 19.08
N SER A 190 -13.19 2.34 19.00
CA SER A 190 -13.70 3.71 19.03
C SER A 190 -14.54 3.96 17.78
N ASP A 191 -15.64 4.72 17.90
CA ASP A 191 -16.43 5.10 16.73
C ASP A 191 -15.68 6.07 15.80
N ILE A 192 -14.63 6.73 16.31
CA ILE A 192 -13.83 7.74 15.63
C ILE A 192 -12.39 7.24 15.43
N ALA A 193 -11.83 7.42 14.23
CA ALA A 193 -10.41 7.24 13.93
C ALA A 193 -9.86 8.30 12.97
N SER A 194 -8.53 8.37 12.85
CA SER A 194 -7.84 9.30 11.95
C SER A 194 -7.75 8.75 10.52
N THR A 195 -7.87 9.61 9.51
CA THR A 195 -7.62 9.28 8.09
C THR A 195 -6.35 9.95 7.60
N LEU A 196 -5.66 9.32 6.64
CA LEU A 196 -4.41 9.85 6.08
C LEU A 196 -4.59 10.61 4.75
N ALA A 197 -5.66 10.33 4.02
CA ALA A 197 -5.92 10.93 2.72
C ALA A 197 -7.43 10.94 2.41
N PRO A 198 -8.12 12.10 2.53
CA PRO A 198 -7.62 13.34 3.13
C PRO A 198 -7.31 13.18 4.62
N VAL A 199 -6.42 14.01 5.16
CA VAL A 199 -6.15 14.04 6.60
C VAL A 199 -7.39 14.54 7.33
N GLY A 200 -7.86 13.79 8.32
CA GLY A 200 -9.08 14.10 9.03
C GLY A 200 -9.49 13.02 10.03
N GLN A 201 -10.77 13.02 10.38
CA GLN A 201 -11.39 12.00 11.21
C GLN A 201 -12.56 11.37 10.47
N ILE A 202 -12.77 10.08 10.70
CA ILE A 202 -13.92 9.33 10.22
C ILE A 202 -14.69 8.77 11.41
N ASN A 203 -16.03 8.82 11.32
CA ASN A 203 -16.96 8.29 12.32
C ASN A 203 -17.69 7.06 11.76
N GLY A 204 -18.43 6.34 12.61
CA GLY A 204 -19.25 5.20 12.20
C GLY A 204 -18.47 3.90 12.09
N LEU A 205 -17.32 3.79 12.76
CA LEU A 205 -16.58 2.53 12.87
C LEU A 205 -17.39 1.44 13.57
N SER A 206 -18.30 1.82 14.48
CA SER A 206 -19.20 0.89 15.14
C SER A 206 -20.22 0.20 14.23
N LEU A 207 -20.40 0.72 13.00
CA LEU A 207 -21.28 0.14 11.97
C LEU A 207 -20.56 -0.90 11.10
N SER A 208 -19.24 -1.02 11.23
CA SER A 208 -18.44 -1.95 10.45
C SER A 208 -18.21 -3.25 11.22
N ALA A 209 -18.07 -4.34 10.47
CA ALA A 209 -17.49 -5.58 10.95
C ALA A 209 -16.01 -5.63 10.58
N TYR A 210 -15.23 -6.33 11.41
CA TYR A 210 -13.78 -6.41 11.26
C TYR A 210 -13.31 -7.85 11.17
N GLN A 211 -12.27 -8.10 10.39
CA GLN A 211 -11.47 -9.32 10.43
C GLN A 211 -10.07 -8.96 10.91
N THR A 212 -9.58 -9.62 11.97
CA THR A 212 -8.19 -9.46 12.39
C THR A 212 -7.28 -10.14 11.36
N VAL A 213 -6.44 -9.36 10.68
CA VAL A 213 -5.47 -9.88 9.70
C VAL A 213 -4.10 -10.04 10.33
N TYR A 214 -3.67 -9.01 11.08
CA TYR A 214 -2.43 -9.03 11.84
C TYR A 214 -2.67 -8.50 13.26
N ARG A 215 -2.03 -9.14 14.24
CA ARG A 215 -1.95 -8.67 15.62
C ARG A 215 -0.57 -9.03 16.15
N LEU A 216 0.30 -8.03 16.27
CA LEU A 216 1.74 -8.20 16.51
C LEU A 216 2.15 -7.62 17.86
N ASN A 217 2.88 -8.43 18.63
CA ASN A 217 3.64 -7.99 19.80
C ASN A 217 5.05 -7.58 19.35
N VAL A 218 5.27 -6.28 19.16
CA VAL A 218 6.47 -5.77 18.49
C VAL A 218 7.67 -5.84 19.43
N GLY A 219 8.71 -6.55 19.01
CA GLY A 219 9.92 -6.78 19.80
C GLY A 219 9.75 -7.81 20.92
N GLY A 220 8.55 -8.33 21.13
CA GLY A 220 8.21 -9.26 22.19
C GLY A 220 8.03 -10.71 21.72
N PRO A 221 7.77 -11.63 22.66
CA PRO A 221 7.43 -13.02 22.36
C PRO A 221 5.96 -13.17 21.91
N LEU A 222 5.62 -14.35 21.40
CA LEU A 222 4.23 -14.75 21.13
C LEU A 222 3.41 -14.67 22.42
N ILE A 223 2.27 -13.97 22.38
CA ILE A 223 1.27 -13.99 23.44
C ILE A 223 0.12 -14.86 22.96
N THR A 224 -0.34 -15.80 23.79
CA THR A 224 -1.43 -16.72 23.46
C THR A 224 -2.69 -16.37 24.25
N SER A 225 -3.80 -17.05 23.91
CA SER A 225 -5.08 -16.94 24.63
C SER A 225 -4.98 -17.19 26.14
N ALA A 226 -3.96 -17.91 26.61
CA ALA A 226 -3.73 -18.15 28.04
C ALA A 226 -3.27 -16.88 28.79
N ASN A 227 -2.64 -15.95 28.07
CA ASN A 227 -1.99 -14.77 28.64
C ASN A 227 -2.73 -13.45 28.30
N ASP A 228 -3.76 -13.52 27.46
CA ASP A 228 -4.63 -12.39 27.11
C ASP A 228 -6.04 -12.62 27.65
N THR A 229 -6.56 -11.64 28.38
CA THR A 229 -7.88 -11.72 29.04
C THR A 229 -9.05 -11.86 28.05
N LEU A 230 -8.86 -11.49 26.79
CA LEU A 230 -9.87 -11.62 25.73
C LEU A 230 -9.63 -12.88 24.86
N GLY A 231 -8.68 -13.73 25.23
CA GLY A 231 -8.32 -14.95 24.51
C GLY A 231 -7.68 -14.69 23.14
N ARG A 232 -7.09 -13.51 22.92
CA ARG A 232 -6.41 -13.15 21.66
C ARG A 232 -5.00 -13.72 21.63
N SER A 233 -4.48 -13.91 20.42
CA SER A 233 -3.05 -14.22 20.21
C SER A 233 -2.35 -13.03 19.55
N TRP A 234 -1.15 -12.69 20.02
CA TRP A 234 -0.29 -11.65 19.46
C TRP A 234 0.99 -12.27 18.95
N ASP A 235 1.16 -12.27 17.63
CA ASP A 235 2.29 -12.87 16.94
C ASP A 235 3.55 -12.02 17.06
N LYS A 236 4.71 -12.63 16.82
CA LYS A 236 5.99 -11.91 16.76
C LYS A 236 6.07 -11.07 15.48
N ASP A 237 6.76 -9.94 15.54
CA ASP A 237 6.93 -9.05 14.39
C ASP A 237 8.13 -9.40 13.48
N ASP A 238 8.98 -10.35 13.88
CA ASP A 238 10.26 -10.71 13.25
C ASP A 238 10.22 -11.00 11.74
N SER A 239 9.09 -11.48 11.22
CA SER A 239 8.89 -11.80 9.80
C SER A 239 8.44 -10.59 8.96
N PHE A 240 8.00 -9.51 9.60
CA PHE A 240 7.38 -8.37 8.92
C PHE A 240 8.30 -7.15 8.86
N ILE A 241 9.36 -7.12 9.68
CA ILE A 241 10.37 -6.06 9.65
C ILE A 241 11.29 -6.23 8.43
N GLN A 242 11.38 -5.21 7.57
CA GLN A 242 12.19 -5.29 6.35
C GLN A 242 13.70 -5.35 6.63
N SER A 243 14.19 -4.49 7.52
CA SER A 243 15.59 -4.40 7.89
C SER A 243 15.77 -4.70 9.38
N LYS A 244 16.15 -5.93 9.70
CA LYS A 244 16.36 -6.35 11.11
C LYS A 244 17.45 -5.57 11.81
N SER A 245 18.45 -5.07 11.08
CA SER A 245 19.53 -4.24 11.65
C SER A 245 19.10 -2.81 11.94
N ALA A 246 17.98 -2.33 11.38
CA ALA A 246 17.45 -1.00 11.67
C ALA A 246 16.78 -0.93 13.07
N GLY A 247 16.33 -2.07 13.60
CA GLY A 247 15.64 -2.15 14.88
C GLY A 247 16.46 -2.89 15.95
N ALA A 248 16.34 -2.45 17.20
CA ALA A 248 16.83 -3.14 18.38
C ALA A 248 15.65 -3.45 19.32
N LYS A 249 15.54 -4.71 19.76
CA LYS A 249 14.51 -5.11 20.72
C LYS A 249 14.83 -4.59 22.11
N THR A 250 13.80 -4.16 22.84
CA THR A 250 13.90 -3.69 24.22
C THR A 250 12.69 -4.16 25.02
N ALA A 251 12.86 -4.35 26.33
CA ALA A 251 11.81 -4.84 27.21
C ALA A 251 11.97 -4.30 28.65
N VAL A 252 10.85 -4.14 29.32
CA VAL A 252 10.73 -3.84 30.75
C VAL A 252 9.82 -4.87 31.43
N ALA A 253 9.75 -4.86 32.76
CA ALA A 253 8.83 -5.74 33.48
C ALA A 253 7.38 -5.33 33.20
N PRO A 254 6.45 -6.24 32.84
CA PRO A 254 5.06 -5.87 32.52
C PRO A 254 4.30 -5.17 33.65
N SER A 255 4.75 -5.31 34.89
CA SER A 255 4.20 -4.61 36.05
C SER A 255 4.49 -3.11 36.07
N THR A 256 5.44 -2.61 35.27
CA THR A 256 5.76 -1.17 35.18
C THR A 256 4.81 -0.42 34.25
N ILE A 257 4.01 -1.14 33.46
CA ILE A 257 3.10 -0.53 32.49
C ILE A 257 1.89 0.08 33.20
N ASN A 258 1.70 1.37 32.96
CA ASN A 258 0.58 2.13 33.45
C ASN A 258 -0.50 2.26 32.37
N TYR A 259 -1.77 2.26 32.80
CA TYR A 259 -2.92 2.51 31.95
C TYR A 259 -3.58 3.82 32.38
N PRO A 260 -3.29 4.94 31.71
CA PRO A 260 -3.96 6.21 31.95
C PRO A 260 -5.43 6.17 31.51
N GLU A 261 -6.19 7.21 31.88
CA GLU A 261 -7.58 7.36 31.47
C GLU A 261 -7.72 7.30 29.94
N GLY A 262 -8.75 6.60 29.45
CA GLY A 262 -8.94 6.33 28.02
C GLY A 262 -8.18 5.12 27.49
N THR A 263 -7.33 4.47 28.29
CA THR A 263 -6.70 3.20 27.94
C THR A 263 -7.11 2.07 28.89
N SER A 264 -6.86 0.82 28.51
CA SER A 264 -7.23 -0.34 29.32
C SER A 264 -6.38 -1.57 28.96
N PRO A 265 -6.10 -2.46 29.92
CA PRO A 265 -5.53 -3.78 29.64
C PRO A 265 -6.36 -4.64 28.67
N LEU A 266 -7.65 -4.31 28.50
CA LEU A 266 -8.53 -4.98 27.54
C LEU A 266 -8.23 -4.57 26.09
N ILE A 267 -7.68 -3.37 25.86
CA ILE A 267 -7.30 -2.91 24.52
C ILE A 267 -6.08 -3.69 24.06
N ALA A 268 -5.04 -3.75 24.87
CA ALA A 268 -3.92 -4.66 24.71
C ALA A 268 -3.32 -4.99 26.09
N PRO A 269 -2.83 -6.22 26.32
CA PRO A 269 -2.26 -6.59 27.61
C PRO A 269 -0.95 -5.86 27.87
N ASN A 270 -0.54 -5.79 29.13
CA ASN A 270 0.69 -5.09 29.52
C ASN A 270 1.94 -5.69 28.87
N TRP A 271 1.91 -6.98 28.58
CA TRP A 271 2.93 -7.67 27.82
C TRP A 271 3.22 -7.08 26.44
N VAL A 272 2.24 -6.44 25.80
CA VAL A 272 2.44 -5.74 24.52
C VAL A 272 3.23 -4.45 24.75
N TYR A 273 2.78 -3.61 25.69
CA TYR A 273 3.43 -2.34 26.00
C TYR A 273 4.79 -2.51 26.69
N ALA A 274 5.05 -3.65 27.32
CA ALA A 274 6.31 -3.95 28.01
C ALA A 274 7.47 -4.29 27.06
N THR A 275 7.19 -4.53 25.78
CA THR A 275 8.21 -4.80 24.76
C THR A 275 8.11 -3.80 23.63
N ALA A 276 9.22 -3.54 22.96
CA ALA A 276 9.24 -2.69 21.76
C ALA A 276 10.41 -3.06 20.84
N VAL A 277 10.29 -2.64 19.59
CA VAL A 277 11.46 -2.40 18.72
C VAL A 277 11.72 -0.90 18.72
N LYS A 278 12.93 -0.52 19.11
CA LYS A 278 13.44 0.85 18.99
C LYS A 278 14.44 0.97 17.85
N MET A 279 14.75 2.19 17.42
CA MET A 279 15.85 2.41 16.47
C MET A 279 17.18 1.86 16.99
N ALA A 280 17.90 1.15 16.11
CA ALA A 280 19.26 0.71 16.37
C ALA A 280 20.23 1.89 16.39
N ASP A 281 21.33 1.77 17.14
CA ASP A 281 22.37 2.79 17.19
C ASP A 281 23.22 2.71 15.91
N ALA A 282 23.11 3.73 15.06
CA ALA A 282 23.86 3.84 13.82
C ALA A 282 25.30 4.35 13.99
N GLN A 283 25.75 4.63 15.22
CA GLN A 283 27.08 5.18 15.53
C GLN A 283 27.36 6.52 14.83
N VAL A 284 26.32 7.32 14.64
CA VAL A 284 26.37 8.66 14.04
C VAL A 284 25.56 9.63 14.91
N GLY A 285 25.94 10.91 14.91
CA GLY A 285 25.26 11.93 15.73
C GLY A 285 23.79 12.17 15.37
N SER A 286 23.41 11.93 14.11
CA SER A 286 22.05 12.17 13.61
C SER A 286 21.62 11.01 12.70
N PRO A 287 21.00 9.94 13.24
CA PRO A 287 20.49 8.85 12.42
C PRO A 287 19.35 9.35 11.52
N ASN A 288 19.37 8.96 10.24
CA ASN A 288 18.34 9.32 9.26
C ASN A 288 17.86 8.07 8.50
N PHE A 289 17.20 7.17 9.22
CA PHE A 289 16.59 5.99 8.64
C PHE A 289 15.32 5.63 9.41
N ASN A 290 14.42 4.90 8.75
CA ASN A 290 13.17 4.44 9.36
C ASN A 290 13.21 2.93 9.59
N ILE A 291 12.58 2.48 10.67
CA ILE A 291 12.20 1.07 10.81
C ILE A 291 10.90 0.88 10.03
N THR A 292 10.82 -0.20 9.24
CA THR A 292 9.67 -0.47 8.37
C THR A 292 9.13 -1.87 8.61
N TRP A 293 7.84 -1.96 8.95
CA TRP A 293 7.05 -3.19 8.89
C TRP A 293 6.25 -3.22 7.60
N GLN A 294 6.29 -4.34 6.89
CA GLN A 294 5.55 -4.56 5.65
C GLN A 294 4.59 -5.74 5.82
N LEU A 295 3.32 -5.49 5.50
CA LEU A 295 2.21 -6.41 5.72
C LEU A 295 1.44 -6.59 4.40
N ASP A 296 1.33 -7.82 3.92
CA ASP A 296 0.59 -8.12 2.69
C ASP A 296 -0.92 -8.10 2.95
N VAL A 297 -1.69 -7.40 2.12
CA VAL A 297 -3.14 -7.25 2.31
C VAL A 297 -3.89 -7.24 0.98
N GLU A 298 -5.20 -7.45 1.03
CA GLU A 298 -6.06 -7.38 -0.14
C GLU A 298 -6.47 -5.93 -0.44
N SER A 299 -6.16 -5.44 -1.64
CA SER A 299 -6.40 -4.05 -2.06
C SER A 299 -7.88 -3.66 -2.21
N SER A 300 -8.80 -4.63 -2.21
CA SER A 300 -10.25 -4.42 -2.39
C SER A 300 -10.97 -3.95 -1.11
N PHE A 301 -10.29 -4.01 0.04
CA PHE A 301 -10.86 -3.70 1.35
C PHE A 301 -10.25 -2.46 2.00
N GLY A 302 -11.00 -1.84 2.91
CA GLY A 302 -10.47 -0.85 3.83
C GLY A 302 -9.89 -1.52 5.08
N TYR A 303 -9.01 -0.82 5.79
CA TYR A 303 -8.34 -1.35 6.98
C TYR A 303 -8.29 -0.31 8.11
N LEU A 304 -8.52 -0.79 9.32
CA LEU A 304 -8.20 -0.10 10.56
C LEU A 304 -6.81 -0.57 11.02
N ILE A 305 -5.87 0.37 11.14
CA ILE A 305 -4.51 0.15 11.63
C ILE A 305 -4.43 0.76 13.03
N ARG A 306 -4.13 -0.07 14.02
CA ARG A 306 -3.91 0.37 15.40
C ARG A 306 -2.45 0.23 15.76
N LEU A 307 -1.85 1.33 16.20
CA LEU A 307 -0.48 1.38 16.67
C LEU A 307 -0.47 1.51 18.19
N HIS A 308 0.31 0.67 18.87
CA HIS A 308 0.46 0.67 20.32
C HIS A 308 1.83 1.20 20.73
N PHE A 309 1.82 2.12 21.69
CA PHE A 309 2.99 2.82 22.19
C PHE A 309 3.03 2.83 23.72
N ALA A 310 4.24 2.72 24.27
CA ALA A 310 4.57 3.06 25.64
C ALA A 310 6.05 3.42 25.69
N ASP A 311 6.36 4.59 26.24
CA ASP A 311 7.76 5.02 26.35
C ASP A 311 8.47 4.24 27.45
N ILE A 312 9.19 3.20 27.04
CA ILE A 312 9.98 2.32 27.90
C ILE A 312 11.49 2.52 27.73
N ILE A 313 11.91 3.58 27.02
CA ILE A 313 13.33 3.82 26.71
C ILE A 313 13.85 5.17 27.23
N SER A 314 12.99 6.17 27.38
CA SER A 314 13.38 7.49 27.88
C SER A 314 13.69 7.45 29.37
N LYS A 315 14.62 8.31 29.81
CA LYS A 315 14.96 8.49 31.23
C LYS A 315 14.18 9.61 31.90
N SER A 316 13.63 10.52 31.10
CA SER A 316 12.85 11.69 31.54
C SER A 316 11.76 12.00 30.53
N LEU A 317 10.76 12.77 30.94
CA LEU A 317 9.74 13.31 30.05
C LEU A 317 10.38 14.26 29.02
N ASN A 318 9.72 14.44 27.88
CA ASN A 318 10.11 15.32 26.78
C ASN A 318 11.49 14.98 26.18
N ASP A 319 11.85 13.69 26.15
CA ASP A 319 13.13 13.21 25.63
C ASP A 319 13.00 12.59 24.23
N LEU A 320 11.91 11.86 23.95
CA LEU A 320 11.76 11.13 22.69
C LEU A 320 10.66 11.74 21.80
N TYR A 321 11.07 12.27 20.66
CA TYR A 321 10.20 12.78 19.61
C TYR A 321 10.44 12.04 18.30
N PHE A 322 9.37 11.53 17.68
CA PHE A 322 9.52 10.73 16.47
C PHE A 322 8.33 10.81 15.52
N ASN A 323 8.60 10.49 14.26
CA ASN A 323 7.59 10.49 13.22
C ASN A 323 7.07 9.07 12.98
N VAL A 324 5.78 9.00 12.64
CA VAL A 324 5.10 7.78 12.24
C VAL A 324 4.58 7.95 10.83
N TYR A 325 4.82 6.94 9.98
CA TYR A 325 4.39 6.93 8.59
C TYR A 325 3.59 5.67 8.30
N ILE A 326 2.57 5.79 7.46
CA ILE A 326 1.79 4.67 6.94
C ILE A 326 1.70 4.85 5.42
N ASN A 327 2.08 3.82 4.66
CA ASN A 327 2.21 3.86 3.20
C ASN A 327 3.02 5.06 2.68
N GLY A 328 4.14 5.37 3.35
CA GLY A 328 5.01 6.51 3.04
C GLY A 328 4.42 7.88 3.34
N LYS A 329 3.18 7.96 3.85
CA LYS A 329 2.53 9.21 4.25
C LYS A 329 2.73 9.45 5.73
N MET A 330 2.98 10.70 6.12
CA MET A 330 3.09 11.09 7.52
C MET A 330 1.74 10.90 8.22
N ALA A 331 1.72 10.02 9.21
CA ALA A 331 0.56 9.70 10.03
C ALA A 331 0.57 10.49 11.35
N ILE A 332 1.74 10.62 11.97
CA ILE A 332 1.98 11.46 13.14
C ILE A 332 3.33 12.16 12.97
N SER A 333 3.36 13.47 13.17
CA SER A 333 4.59 14.27 13.18
C SER A 333 4.98 14.57 14.62
N GLY A 334 6.25 14.36 14.99
CA GLY A 334 6.79 14.72 16.30
C GLY A 334 6.02 14.14 17.49
N LEU A 335 5.68 12.85 17.42
CA LEU A 335 4.98 12.13 18.49
C LEU A 335 5.80 12.18 19.79
N ASP A 336 5.21 12.78 20.82
CA ASP A 336 5.72 12.80 22.18
C ASP A 336 4.72 12.10 23.11
N LEU A 337 5.07 10.88 23.52
CA LEU A 337 4.23 10.07 24.39
C LEU A 337 4.12 10.65 25.80
N SER A 338 5.18 11.33 26.26
CA SER A 338 5.25 11.88 27.61
C SER A 338 4.34 13.09 27.79
N THR A 339 4.22 13.93 26.77
CA THR A 339 3.24 15.03 26.75
C THR A 339 1.80 14.50 26.71
N ILE A 340 1.55 13.42 25.97
CA ILE A 340 0.20 12.84 25.83
C ILE A 340 -0.25 12.14 27.13
N THR A 341 0.64 11.36 27.74
CA THR A 341 0.30 10.50 28.88
C THR A 341 0.65 11.12 30.23
N SER A 342 1.42 12.21 30.26
CA SER A 342 1.97 12.85 31.46
C SER A 342 2.83 11.92 32.33
N ASP A 343 3.31 10.80 31.79
CA ASP A 343 4.12 9.79 32.49
C ASP A 343 4.98 8.99 31.48
N LEU A 344 5.96 8.25 31.97
CA LEU A 344 6.67 7.24 31.18
C LEU A 344 6.01 5.87 31.37
N SER A 345 6.32 4.90 30.50
CA SER A 345 5.76 3.54 30.56
C SER A 345 4.23 3.48 30.61
N SER A 346 3.57 4.54 30.15
CA SER A 346 2.12 4.63 30.06
C SER A 346 1.65 4.18 28.69
N ALA A 347 0.68 3.28 28.67
CA ALA A 347 0.05 2.76 27.47
C ALA A 347 -0.64 3.89 26.70
N TYR A 348 -0.44 3.88 25.39
CA TYR A 348 -1.10 4.76 24.43
C TYR A 348 -1.34 3.98 23.14
N TYR A 349 -2.46 4.25 22.46
CA TYR A 349 -2.70 3.69 21.13
C TYR A 349 -3.32 4.73 20.22
N LYS A 350 -3.15 4.54 18.91
CA LYS A 350 -3.74 5.40 17.90
C LYS A 350 -4.26 4.60 16.73
N ASP A 351 -5.49 4.92 16.31
CA ASP A 351 -6.20 4.27 15.23
C ASP A 351 -6.18 5.12 13.95
N PHE A 352 -5.86 4.46 12.84
CA PHE A 352 -5.86 5.01 11.49
C PHE A 352 -6.73 4.18 10.56
N VAL A 353 -7.50 4.83 9.70
CA VAL A 353 -8.31 4.16 8.68
C VAL A 353 -7.70 4.41 7.31
N LEU A 354 -7.42 3.32 6.60
CA LEU A 354 -7.10 3.31 5.18
C LEU A 354 -8.33 2.86 4.40
N ASN A 355 -8.82 3.70 3.49
CA ASN A 355 -9.88 3.33 2.56
C ASN A 355 -9.32 2.43 1.45
N SER A 356 -10.14 1.54 0.89
CA SER A 356 -9.75 0.63 -0.21
C SER A 356 -9.14 1.34 -1.41
N SER A 357 -9.52 2.60 -1.67
CA SER A 357 -8.93 3.42 -2.72
C SER A 357 -7.45 3.77 -2.50
N SER A 358 -6.99 3.75 -1.25
CA SER A 358 -5.62 4.08 -0.82
C SER A 358 -4.78 2.85 -0.48
N VAL A 359 -5.39 1.66 -0.51
CA VAL A 359 -4.73 0.41 -0.15
C VAL A 359 -4.23 -0.26 -1.43
N THR A 360 -2.92 -0.50 -1.46
CA THR A 360 -2.26 -1.38 -2.43
C THR A 360 -2.26 -2.81 -1.91
N ASP A 361 -1.56 -3.74 -2.57
CA ASP A 361 -1.43 -5.14 -2.09
C ASP A 361 -0.62 -5.26 -0.78
N GLN A 362 -0.14 -4.14 -0.24
CA GLN A 362 0.68 -4.06 0.96
C GLN A 362 0.37 -2.80 1.76
N ILE A 363 0.48 -2.93 3.09
CA ILE A 363 0.52 -1.84 4.06
C ILE A 363 1.93 -1.76 4.64
N THR A 364 2.54 -0.59 4.60
CA THR A 364 3.83 -0.32 5.25
C THR A 364 3.62 0.61 6.44
N VAL A 365 4.08 0.21 7.62
CA VAL A 365 4.15 1.08 8.81
C VAL A 365 5.60 1.41 9.07
N GLN A 366 5.92 2.67 9.28
CA GLN A 366 7.28 3.12 9.55
C GLN A 366 7.35 4.06 10.74
N ILE A 367 8.43 3.95 11.49
CA ILE A 367 8.80 4.91 12.53
C ILE A 367 10.21 5.42 12.26
N GLY A 368 10.45 6.69 12.53
CA GLY A 368 11.75 7.32 12.30
C GLY A 368 11.93 8.55 13.19
N PRO A 369 13.16 9.06 13.31
CA PRO A 369 13.46 10.16 14.21
C PRO A 369 12.77 11.44 13.73
N LEU A 370 12.58 12.39 14.65
CA LEU A 370 12.22 13.75 14.26
C LEU A 370 13.43 14.40 13.57
N ASN A 371 13.21 15.05 12.42
CA ASN A 371 14.27 15.75 11.66
C ASN A 371 14.55 17.15 12.24
N GLU A 372 14.59 17.27 13.57
CA GLU A 372 14.86 18.50 14.31
C GLU A 372 15.83 18.20 15.46
N ASP A 373 16.58 19.22 15.91
CA ASP A 373 17.56 19.10 17.01
C ASP A 373 16.86 19.09 18.39
N THR A 374 15.75 18.37 18.52
CA THR A 374 14.93 18.30 19.74
C THR A 374 14.86 16.88 20.28
N GLY A 375 15.26 16.72 21.55
CA GLY A 375 15.28 15.42 22.23
C GLY A 375 16.39 14.48 21.77
N THR A 376 16.34 13.24 22.26
CA THR A 376 17.21 12.14 21.86
C THR A 376 16.71 11.51 20.55
N PRO A 377 17.54 11.45 19.49
CA PRO A 377 17.14 10.79 18.24
C PRO A 377 16.77 9.33 18.47
N GLY A 378 15.53 8.98 18.12
CA GLY A 378 15.04 7.62 18.26
C GLY A 378 13.58 7.52 17.87
N ALA A 379 13.08 6.29 17.85
CA ALA A 379 11.67 5.98 17.69
C ALA A 379 11.42 4.59 18.27
N LEU A 380 10.19 4.29 18.68
CA LEU A 380 9.79 2.96 19.13
C LEU A 380 8.36 2.60 18.72
N LEU A 381 8.07 1.31 18.67
CA LEU A 381 6.72 0.75 18.52
C LEU A 381 6.61 -0.52 19.40
N ASN A 382 5.49 -0.65 20.13
CA ASN A 382 5.26 -1.74 21.08
C ASN A 382 4.30 -2.81 20.53
N GLY A 383 3.34 -2.40 19.70
CA GLY A 383 2.37 -3.33 19.10
C GLY A 383 1.73 -2.77 17.84
N LEU A 384 1.21 -3.66 17.00
CA LEU A 384 0.58 -3.32 15.72
C LEU A 384 -0.60 -4.27 15.46
N GLU A 385 -1.80 -3.71 15.26
CA GLU A 385 -2.95 -4.47 14.76
C GLU A 385 -3.41 -3.93 13.40
N VAL A 386 -3.79 -4.84 12.52
CA VAL A 386 -4.40 -4.53 11.22
C VAL A 386 -5.69 -5.32 11.10
N LEU A 387 -6.81 -4.59 11.07
CA LEU A 387 -8.15 -5.14 11.00
C LEU A 387 -8.77 -4.76 9.66
N LYS A 388 -9.07 -5.77 8.83
CA LYS A 388 -9.81 -5.59 7.57
C LYS A 388 -11.25 -5.18 7.89
N MET A 389 -11.75 -4.15 7.23
CA MET A 389 -13.12 -3.68 7.36
C MET A 389 -13.99 -4.29 6.27
N ASN A 390 -15.26 -4.57 6.59
CA ASN A 390 -16.21 -5.02 5.58
C ASN A 390 -16.40 -3.96 4.49
N ASN A 391 -16.67 -4.41 3.28
CA ASN A 391 -16.97 -3.53 2.15
C ASN A 391 -18.43 -3.01 2.20
N SER A 392 -18.82 -2.24 1.18
CA SER A 392 -20.14 -1.58 1.10
C SER A 392 -21.34 -2.53 1.03
N VAL A 393 -21.13 -3.83 0.85
CA VAL A 393 -22.17 -4.87 0.84
C VAL A 393 -22.06 -5.82 2.03
N GLY A 394 -21.29 -5.46 3.05
CA GLY A 394 -21.17 -6.28 4.27
C GLY A 394 -20.28 -7.51 4.10
N SER A 395 -19.46 -7.59 3.06
CA SER A 395 -18.53 -8.71 2.90
C SER A 395 -17.15 -8.40 3.49
N LEU A 396 -16.55 -9.40 4.14
CA LEU A 396 -15.16 -9.42 4.61
C LEU A 396 -14.26 -10.34 3.75
N ASP A 397 -14.86 -11.04 2.78
CA ASP A 397 -14.19 -11.94 1.87
C ASP A 397 -14.95 -12.00 0.54
N GLY A 398 -14.31 -11.53 -0.54
CA GLY A 398 -14.92 -11.41 -1.86
C GLY A 398 -15.77 -10.15 -2.11
N GLU A 399 -16.44 -10.13 -3.26
CA GLU A 399 -17.10 -8.94 -3.81
C GLU A 399 -18.62 -8.91 -3.59
N PHE A 400 -19.23 -9.93 -3.00
CA PHE A 400 -20.69 -10.06 -2.90
C PHE A 400 -21.15 -10.07 -1.45
N GLY A 401 -22.26 -9.36 -1.18
CA GLY A 401 -22.95 -9.40 0.10
C GLY A 401 -23.83 -10.63 0.27
N VAL A 402 -24.41 -10.81 1.46
CA VAL A 402 -25.33 -11.91 1.78
C VAL A 402 -26.58 -11.88 0.88
N ASP A 403 -26.99 -10.69 0.45
CA ASP A 403 -28.11 -10.46 -0.46
C ASP A 403 -27.76 -10.67 -1.95
N GLY A 404 -26.52 -11.08 -2.24
CA GLY A 404 -26.00 -11.28 -3.60
C GLY A 404 -25.66 -9.97 -4.33
N LYS A 405 -25.79 -8.80 -3.69
CA LYS A 405 -25.37 -7.54 -4.30
C LYS A 405 -23.85 -7.50 -4.41
N LYS A 406 -23.36 -7.04 -5.55
CA LYS A 406 -21.94 -6.80 -5.77
C LYS A 406 -21.52 -5.47 -5.13
N ALA A 407 -20.40 -5.48 -4.42
CA ALA A 407 -19.73 -4.30 -3.93
C ALA A 407 -19.51 -3.32 -5.08
N SER A 408 -19.86 -2.06 -4.87
CA SER A 408 -19.53 -1.00 -5.83
C SER A 408 -18.00 -0.90 -5.92
N THR A 409 -17.41 -1.52 -6.93
CA THR A 409 -15.99 -1.34 -7.24
C THR A 409 -15.77 0.16 -7.42
N GLY A 410 -14.78 0.72 -6.72
CA GLY A 410 -14.29 2.06 -7.03
C GLY A 410 -14.09 2.23 -8.55
N ILE A 411 -14.14 3.48 -9.04
CA ILE A 411 -14.23 3.94 -10.45
C ILE A 411 -13.67 2.97 -11.52
N LYS A 412 -12.54 2.31 -11.24
CA LYS A 412 -11.93 1.22 -12.04
C LYS A 412 -12.90 0.15 -12.56
N GLY A 413 -13.91 -0.28 -11.80
CA GLY A 413 -14.83 -1.34 -12.26
C GLY A 413 -15.92 -0.87 -13.25
N ARG A 414 -16.36 0.39 -13.14
CA ARG A 414 -17.41 0.95 -14.02
C ARG A 414 -16.89 1.31 -15.40
N VAL A 415 -15.63 1.74 -15.50
CA VAL A 415 -15.01 2.15 -16.77
C VAL A 415 -14.75 0.93 -17.67
N VAL A 416 -14.29 -0.20 -17.11
CA VAL A 416 -13.97 -1.40 -17.89
C VAL A 416 -15.24 -2.05 -18.49
N ALA A 417 -16.35 -2.07 -17.74
CA ALA A 417 -17.62 -2.59 -18.24
C ALA A 417 -18.26 -1.68 -19.31
N ALA A 418 -18.19 -0.36 -19.14
CA ALA A 418 -18.75 0.60 -20.11
C ALA A 418 -17.93 0.66 -21.42
N ALA A 419 -16.59 0.59 -21.32
CA ALA A 419 -15.71 0.55 -22.49
C ALA A 419 -15.94 -0.71 -23.33
N GLY A 420 -16.09 -1.87 -22.70
CA GLY A 420 -16.35 -3.14 -23.41
C GLY A 420 -17.64 -3.12 -24.24
N ILE A 421 -18.70 -2.50 -23.72
CA ILE A 421 -19.99 -2.37 -24.42
C ILE A 421 -19.89 -1.33 -25.55
N GLY A 422 -19.17 -0.22 -25.33
CA GLY A 422 -18.96 0.81 -26.35
C GLY A 422 -18.19 0.30 -27.58
N PHE A 423 -17.10 -0.44 -27.37
CA PHE A 423 -16.32 -1.00 -28.47
C PHE A 423 -17.09 -2.05 -29.28
N ALA A 424 -17.92 -2.86 -28.63
CA ALA A 424 -18.77 -3.83 -29.32
C ALA A 424 -19.80 -3.13 -30.23
N CYS A 425 -20.48 -2.09 -29.73
CA CYS A 425 -21.46 -1.33 -30.52
C CYS A 425 -20.82 -0.65 -31.74
N VAL A 426 -19.63 -0.05 -31.59
CA VAL A 426 -18.91 0.59 -32.71
C VAL A 426 -18.47 -0.44 -33.76
N ALA A 427 -18.03 -1.62 -33.33
CA ALA A 427 -17.66 -2.69 -34.25
C ALA A 427 -18.87 -3.20 -35.06
N PHE A 428 -20.03 -3.38 -34.44
CA PHE A 428 -21.24 -3.81 -35.14
C PHE A 428 -21.75 -2.77 -36.15
N VAL A 429 -21.69 -1.48 -35.80
CA VAL A 429 -22.03 -0.38 -36.73
C VAL A 429 -21.04 -0.31 -37.89
N GLY A 430 -19.73 -0.48 -37.62
CA GLY A 430 -18.69 -0.51 -38.65
C GLY A 430 -18.86 -1.65 -39.64
N VAL A 431 -19.17 -2.86 -39.16
CA VAL A 431 -19.44 -4.04 -40.02
C VAL A 431 -20.71 -3.83 -40.84
N GLY A 432 -21.78 -3.30 -40.23
CA GLY A 432 -23.02 -2.96 -40.93
C GLY A 432 -22.82 -1.94 -42.06
N ALA A 433 -22.05 -0.89 -41.80
CA ALA A 433 -21.70 0.13 -42.80
C ALA A 433 -20.82 -0.42 -43.93
N MET A 434 -19.88 -1.32 -43.61
CA MET A 434 -19.04 -1.99 -44.60
C MET A 434 -19.88 -2.88 -45.53
N MET A 435 -20.80 -3.67 -44.98
CA MET A 435 -21.70 -4.51 -45.79
C MET A 435 -22.65 -3.67 -46.65
N TYR A 436 -23.17 -2.55 -46.13
CA TYR A 436 -24.02 -1.62 -46.89
C TYR A 436 -23.27 -1.00 -48.08
N ASN A 437 -22.00 -0.61 -47.88
CA ASN A 437 -21.17 -0.04 -48.94
C ASN A 437 -20.74 -1.08 -49.99
N LEU A 438 -20.55 -2.34 -49.59
CA LEU A 438 -20.29 -3.45 -50.52
C LEU A 438 -21.52 -3.80 -51.37
N GLN A 439 -22.73 -3.65 -50.83
CA GLN A 439 -23.97 -3.87 -51.59
C GLN A 439 -24.28 -2.73 -52.58
N LYS A 440 -23.75 -1.52 -52.36
CA LYS A 440 -23.94 -0.37 -53.27
C LYS A 440 -22.93 -0.26 -54.41
N LYS A 441 -21.84 -1.02 -54.39
CA LYS A 441 -20.89 -1.05 -55.51
C LYS A 441 -21.41 -1.96 -56.61
N LYS A 442 -22.01 -1.35 -57.65
CA LYS A 442 -22.33 -2.03 -58.91
C LYS A 442 -21.05 -2.60 -59.55
N PRO A 443 -21.06 -3.83 -60.11
CA PRO A 443 -19.88 -4.41 -60.74
C PRO A 443 -19.77 -3.93 -62.18
N GLU A 444 -19.08 -2.81 -62.41
CA GLU A 444 -18.58 -2.46 -63.75
C GLU A 444 -17.21 -3.13 -63.95
N TRP A 445 -17.26 -4.36 -64.47
CA TRP A 445 -16.12 -4.98 -65.12
C TRP A 445 -16.34 -4.79 -66.63
N GLU A 446 -15.43 -4.10 -67.31
CA GLU A 446 -14.85 -4.54 -68.57
C GLU A 446 -13.79 -3.54 -69.07
N ARG A 447 -12.61 -4.08 -69.37
CA ARG A 447 -11.52 -3.54 -70.21
C ARG A 447 -10.70 -2.36 -69.67
N ARG A 448 -9.61 -2.72 -68.99
CA ARG A 448 -8.27 -2.63 -69.61
C ARG A 448 -7.35 -3.70 -69.04
N SER A 449 -6.81 -4.47 -69.98
CA SER A 449 -5.93 -5.61 -69.82
C SER A 449 -4.47 -5.18 -69.65
N SER A 450 -3.87 -5.49 -68.51
CA SER A 450 -2.48 -5.95 -68.41
C SER A 450 -2.25 -6.61 -67.05
N PHE A 451 -1.96 -7.90 -67.12
CA PHE A 451 -1.51 -8.77 -66.02
C PHE A 451 -0.09 -8.38 -65.63
N SER A 452 0.28 -8.28 -64.36
CA SER A 452 0.76 -9.36 -63.46
C SER A 452 1.55 -8.61 -62.35
N SER A 453 1.69 -8.97 -61.07
CA SER A 453 1.54 -10.16 -60.24
C SER A 453 1.28 -9.66 -58.81
N TRP A 454 0.49 -10.31 -57.96
CA TRP A 454 1.02 -11.19 -56.91
C TRP A 454 -0.16 -11.96 -56.29
N LEU A 455 -0.27 -13.24 -56.63
CA LEU A 455 -1.19 -14.19 -56.02
C LEU A 455 -0.48 -14.95 -54.90
N LEU A 456 -1.03 -14.84 -53.67
CA LEU A 456 -1.30 -15.86 -52.62
C LEU A 456 -0.12 -16.74 -52.09
N PRO A 457 -0.12 -17.19 -50.80
CA PRO A 457 -1.09 -18.15 -50.21
C PRO A 457 -1.70 -17.68 -48.88
N ILE A 458 -2.94 -17.98 -48.49
CA ILE A 458 -3.61 -19.27 -48.15
C ILE A 458 -3.06 -19.96 -46.87
N HIS A 459 -4.01 -20.22 -45.95
CA HIS A 459 -4.05 -21.19 -44.83
C HIS A 459 -3.65 -20.76 -43.41
N ALA A 460 -4.71 -20.62 -42.60
CA ALA A 460 -4.76 -20.91 -41.18
C ALA A 460 -4.47 -22.39 -40.88
N GLY A 461 -3.94 -22.69 -39.69
CA GLY A 461 -3.95 -24.05 -39.18
C GLY A 461 -3.02 -24.34 -38.00
N HIS A 462 -3.62 -24.27 -36.81
CA HIS A 462 -3.46 -25.25 -35.72
C HIS A 462 -2.22 -25.31 -34.82
N SER A 463 -2.56 -25.75 -33.60
CA SER A 463 -1.87 -25.83 -32.32
C SER A 463 -1.04 -27.12 -32.12
N THR A 464 -0.44 -27.23 -30.91
CA THR A 464 0.35 -28.33 -30.29
C THR A 464 1.83 -28.39 -30.71
N PHE A 465 2.83 -28.52 -29.82
CA PHE A 465 3.00 -29.50 -28.74
C PHE A 465 3.90 -28.99 -27.58
N MET A 466 3.65 -29.50 -26.37
CA MET A 466 4.71 -29.68 -25.35
C MET A 466 5.49 -30.96 -25.65
N ASN A 467 6.82 -30.99 -25.50
CA ASN A 467 7.48 -31.88 -24.53
C ASN A 467 9.01 -31.65 -24.43
N ASN A 468 9.44 -31.39 -23.19
CA ASN A 468 10.51 -32.05 -22.43
C ASN A 468 11.89 -32.38 -23.05
N SER A 469 12.94 -31.80 -22.47
CA SER A 469 14.18 -32.52 -22.13
C SER A 469 14.95 -31.84 -20.99
N LYS A 470 15.35 -32.65 -20.00
CA LYS A 470 16.16 -32.31 -18.82
C LYS A 470 17.63 -32.02 -19.18
N GLY A 471 18.31 -31.19 -18.36
CA GLY A 471 19.78 -31.22 -18.26
C GLY A 471 20.48 -29.96 -17.76
N SER A 472 20.52 -29.78 -16.43
CA SER A 472 21.58 -29.17 -15.58
C SER A 472 22.47 -28.02 -16.06
N GLY A 473 22.56 -26.96 -15.24
CA GLY A 473 23.80 -26.17 -15.09
C GLY A 473 23.64 -24.66 -14.85
N PHE A 474 23.69 -24.27 -13.56
CA PHE A 474 24.23 -23.02 -12.99
C PHE A 474 24.35 -21.75 -13.85
N GLY A 475 23.68 -20.65 -13.45
CA GLY A 475 23.98 -19.32 -13.99
C GLY A 475 22.96 -18.23 -13.63
N SER A 476 23.40 -17.29 -12.79
CA SER A 476 22.75 -16.03 -12.41
C SER A 476 22.10 -15.29 -13.59
N HIS A 477 20.80 -14.97 -13.49
CA HIS A 477 20.20 -13.90 -14.29
C HIS A 477 19.20 -13.07 -13.48
N LYS A 478 19.52 -11.77 -13.41
CA LYS A 478 18.65 -10.65 -13.03
C LYS A 478 17.32 -10.76 -13.77
N SER A 479 16.23 -11.00 -13.04
CA SER A 479 14.87 -10.90 -13.58
C SER A 479 14.42 -9.44 -13.55
N GLY A 480 14.42 -8.79 -14.71
CA GLY A 480 13.70 -7.54 -14.93
C GLY A 480 12.20 -7.82 -14.91
N TYR A 481 11.51 -7.33 -13.88
CA TYR A 481 10.06 -7.30 -13.84
C TYR A 481 9.58 -6.02 -14.53
N THR A 482 8.96 -6.17 -15.70
CA THR A 482 8.27 -5.10 -16.41
C THR A 482 6.92 -4.84 -15.73
N PHE A 483 6.84 -3.81 -14.90
CA PHE A 483 5.56 -3.29 -14.41
C PHE A 483 4.91 -2.44 -15.51
N SER A 484 3.82 -2.92 -16.10
CA SER A 484 2.93 -2.09 -16.90
C SER A 484 2.01 -1.31 -15.98
N SER A 485 2.45 -0.13 -15.52
CA SER A 485 1.60 0.86 -14.86
C SER A 485 0.86 1.69 -15.91
N THR A 486 -0.45 1.49 -16.04
CA THR A 486 -1.28 2.46 -16.78
C THR A 486 -1.74 3.58 -15.85
N SER A 487 -1.41 4.81 -16.28
CA SER A 487 -2.12 6.09 -16.08
C SER A 487 -1.67 7.11 -15.02
N LEU A 488 -0.47 7.05 -14.43
CA LEU A 488 0.04 8.16 -13.57
C LEU A 488 1.46 8.64 -13.92
N GLY A 489 1.90 8.38 -15.15
CA GLY A 489 3.25 8.69 -15.61
C GLY A 489 4.13 7.44 -15.70
N ARG A 490 5.11 7.48 -16.60
CA ARG A 490 6.07 6.39 -16.78
C ARG A 490 7.10 6.47 -15.65
N CYS A 491 7.19 5.42 -14.84
CA CYS A 491 8.34 5.25 -13.95
C CYS A 491 9.55 4.89 -14.83
N PHE A 492 10.63 5.64 -14.70
CA PHE A 492 11.89 5.33 -15.37
C PHE A 492 12.76 4.50 -14.42
N SER A 493 13.26 3.38 -14.91
CA SER A 493 14.27 2.61 -14.21
C SER A 493 15.55 3.43 -14.05
N PHE A 494 16.34 3.12 -13.02
CA PHE A 494 17.65 3.76 -12.85
C PHE A 494 18.53 3.59 -14.08
N ALA A 495 18.47 2.44 -14.77
CA ALA A 495 19.21 2.19 -16.00
C ALA A 495 18.76 3.10 -17.16
N GLU A 496 17.46 3.37 -17.29
CA GLU A 496 16.94 4.33 -18.27
C GLU A 496 17.39 5.74 -17.94
N ILE A 497 17.32 6.15 -16.66
CA ILE A 497 17.79 7.47 -16.22
C ILE A 497 19.30 7.60 -16.43
N GLN A 498 20.08 6.59 -16.07
CA GLN A 498 21.53 6.56 -16.23
C GLN A 498 21.94 6.59 -17.72
N THR A 499 21.18 5.92 -18.59
CA THR A 499 21.40 5.97 -20.04
C THR A 499 21.02 7.35 -20.59
N ALA A 500 19.86 7.87 -20.21
CA ALA A 500 19.35 9.18 -20.61
C ALA A 500 20.28 10.32 -20.18
N THR A 501 20.81 10.29 -18.96
CA THR A 501 21.73 11.33 -18.46
C THR A 501 23.17 11.13 -18.91
N LYS A 502 23.44 10.18 -19.84
CA LYS A 502 24.80 9.78 -20.25
C LYS A 502 25.70 9.53 -19.06
N ASN A 503 25.21 8.73 -18.13
CA ASN A 503 25.88 8.41 -16.88
C ASN A 503 26.06 9.64 -15.96
N PHE A 504 25.06 10.52 -15.94
CA PHE A 504 25.10 11.80 -15.22
C PHE A 504 26.26 12.71 -15.66
N ASP A 505 26.51 12.78 -16.97
CA ASP A 505 27.54 13.64 -17.55
C ASP A 505 27.30 15.10 -17.15
N GLN A 506 28.31 15.72 -16.51
CA GLN A 506 28.25 17.10 -16.05
C GLN A 506 28.00 18.10 -17.20
N ASN A 507 28.36 17.74 -18.43
CA ASN A 507 28.09 18.57 -19.61
C ASN A 507 26.62 18.59 -20.04
N ALA A 508 25.78 17.69 -19.50
CA ALA A 508 24.34 17.64 -19.74
C ALA A 508 23.51 18.35 -18.66
N ILE A 509 24.16 19.04 -17.72
CA ILE A 509 23.51 19.84 -16.69
C ILE A 509 22.95 21.11 -17.32
N ILE A 510 21.63 21.33 -17.15
CA ILE A 510 20.92 22.53 -17.59
C ILE A 510 20.58 23.49 -16.46
N GLY A 511 20.82 23.09 -15.21
CA GLY A 511 20.63 23.94 -14.04
C GLY A 511 21.18 23.30 -12.77
N VAL A 512 21.56 24.14 -11.80
CA VAL A 512 22.04 23.72 -10.48
C VAL A 512 21.30 24.55 -9.44
N GLY A 513 20.63 23.91 -8.49
CA GLY A 513 19.87 24.57 -7.42
C GLY A 513 20.01 23.88 -6.07
N GLY A 514 19.31 24.39 -5.05
CA GLY A 514 19.38 23.87 -3.66
C GLY A 514 18.90 22.43 -3.46
N PHE A 515 18.38 21.79 -4.51
CA PHE A 515 17.92 20.39 -4.51
C PHE A 515 18.72 19.49 -5.48
N GLY A 516 19.84 19.99 -6.03
CA GLY A 516 20.75 19.22 -6.88
C GLY A 516 20.86 19.73 -8.33
N ASN A 517 21.47 18.90 -9.17
CA ASN A 517 21.71 19.18 -10.59
C ASN A 517 20.51 18.72 -11.44
N VAL A 518 20.10 19.55 -12.39
CA VAL A 518 19.03 19.28 -13.35
C VAL A 518 19.67 18.93 -14.69
N PHE A 519 19.29 17.78 -15.26
CA PHE A 519 19.78 17.30 -16.56
C PHE A 519 18.65 17.35 -17.60
N LEU A 520 18.98 17.64 -18.87
CA LEU A 520 18.03 17.64 -19.99
C LEU A 520 18.22 16.42 -20.87
N GLU A 521 17.15 15.66 -21.14
CA GLU A 521 17.15 14.63 -22.17
C GLU A 521 15.74 14.34 -22.75
N ILE A 522 15.69 13.65 -23.89
CA ILE A 522 14.49 13.24 -24.62
C ILE A 522 14.39 11.71 -24.61
N ILE A 523 13.47 11.17 -23.80
CA ILE A 523 13.24 9.73 -23.73
C ILE A 523 12.22 9.32 -24.79
N TYR A 524 12.66 8.65 -25.85
CA TYR A 524 11.76 8.09 -26.86
C TYR A 524 10.90 6.95 -26.29
N THR A 525 9.60 6.99 -26.56
CA THR A 525 8.61 5.94 -26.26
C THR A 525 8.11 5.31 -27.56
N ALA A 526 7.49 4.13 -27.49
CA ALA A 526 6.88 3.49 -28.67
C ALA A 526 5.79 4.36 -29.35
N ARG A 527 5.23 5.38 -28.69
CA ARG A 527 4.32 6.38 -29.29
C ARG A 527 5.02 7.52 -30.04
N THR A 528 6.29 7.80 -29.77
CA THR A 528 7.06 8.84 -30.47
C THR A 528 7.65 8.34 -31.79
N CYS A 529 7.64 7.03 -32.04
CA CYS A 529 8.09 6.42 -33.30
C CYS A 529 7.12 6.62 -34.48
N GLN A 530 5.96 7.24 -34.23
CA GLN A 530 4.98 7.58 -35.28
C GLN A 530 5.22 8.95 -35.93
N TYR A 531 6.22 9.70 -35.46
CA TYR A 531 6.64 10.96 -36.04
C TYR A 531 7.87 10.73 -36.92
N PRO A 532 7.76 10.88 -38.26
CA PRO A 532 8.94 10.97 -39.10
C PRO A 532 9.79 12.14 -38.60
N SER A 533 11.09 11.91 -38.51
CA SER A 533 12.11 12.92 -38.28
C SER A 533 12.11 13.96 -39.42
N HIS A 534 11.18 14.90 -39.36
CA HIS A 534 11.27 16.14 -40.10
C HIS A 534 11.95 17.16 -39.19
N GLY A 535 13.25 17.35 -39.39
CA GLY A 535 13.98 18.56 -38.99
C GLY A 535 14.08 18.85 -37.50
N SER A 536 15.29 18.73 -36.96
CA SER A 536 15.67 19.37 -35.70
C SER A 536 15.31 20.87 -35.65
N LYS A 537 15.00 21.34 -34.44
CA LYS A 537 14.77 22.73 -33.96
C LYS A 537 13.29 23.09 -33.89
N ASP A 538 12.79 23.25 -32.66
CA ASP A 538 11.87 24.34 -32.29
C ASP A 538 11.51 24.35 -30.79
N TRP A 539 12.19 23.58 -29.94
CA TRP A 539 12.14 23.82 -28.49
C TRP A 539 13.13 24.91 -28.11
N ARG A 540 12.62 26.03 -27.60
CA ARG A 540 13.43 27.11 -27.07
C ARG A 540 14.04 26.69 -25.73
N PRO A 541 15.38 26.78 -25.54
CA PRO A 541 16.00 26.42 -24.27
C PRO A 541 15.55 27.38 -23.15
N PRO A 542 15.53 26.93 -21.88
CA PRO A 542 15.06 27.73 -20.74
C PRO A 542 15.76 29.08 -20.61
N ILE A 543 17.06 29.12 -20.95
CA ILE A 543 17.87 30.34 -21.04
C ILE A 543 18.58 30.34 -22.40
N ASN A 544 18.37 31.39 -23.20
CA ASN A 544 19.08 31.60 -24.46
C ASN A 544 19.72 33.00 -24.49
N PRO A 545 21.03 33.12 -24.18
CA PRO A 545 21.73 34.40 -24.18
C PRO A 545 21.82 35.07 -25.55
N ALA A 546 21.58 34.33 -26.64
CA ALA A 546 21.62 34.85 -28.01
C ALA A 546 20.33 35.57 -28.44
N LEU A 547 19.27 35.53 -27.62
CA LEU A 547 18.01 36.24 -27.87
C LEU A 547 18.02 37.65 -27.26
N PRO A 548 17.14 38.57 -27.72
CA PRO A 548 16.98 39.88 -27.11
C PRO A 548 16.75 39.78 -25.60
N ARG A 549 17.17 40.79 -24.82
CA ARG A 549 17.17 40.77 -23.34
C ARG A 549 15.82 40.31 -22.72
N GLU A 550 14.70 40.70 -23.31
CA GLU A 550 13.34 40.33 -22.88
C GLU A 550 12.95 38.88 -23.20
N GLN A 551 13.75 38.20 -24.02
CA GLN A 551 13.57 36.83 -24.48
C GLN A 551 14.74 35.92 -24.08
N VAL A 552 15.62 36.34 -23.17
CA VAL A 552 16.69 35.47 -22.69
C VAL A 552 16.12 34.34 -21.84
N SER A 553 15.20 34.64 -20.92
CA SER A 553 14.50 33.65 -20.10
C SER A 553 13.19 33.23 -20.74
N LEU A 554 12.99 31.92 -20.92
CA LEU A 554 11.74 31.35 -21.42
C LEU A 554 10.57 31.67 -20.49
N ALA A 555 10.80 31.58 -19.17
CA ALA A 555 9.80 31.87 -18.15
C ALA A 555 9.34 33.33 -18.17
N GLU A 556 10.28 34.28 -18.25
CA GLU A 556 9.94 35.71 -18.33
C GLU A 556 9.21 36.05 -19.62
N TRP A 557 9.65 35.48 -20.74
CA TRP A 557 9.00 35.67 -22.03
C TRP A 557 7.58 35.09 -22.06
N ALA A 558 7.36 33.89 -21.51
CA ALA A 558 6.05 33.26 -21.45
C ALA A 558 5.08 34.06 -20.57
N LEU A 559 5.53 34.55 -19.41
CA LEU A 559 4.74 35.43 -18.53
C LEU A 559 4.43 36.79 -19.20
N GLN A 560 5.38 37.38 -19.93
CA GLN A 560 5.15 38.61 -20.68
C GLN A 560 4.15 38.39 -21.83
N SER A 561 4.23 37.25 -22.52
CA SER A 561 3.32 36.87 -23.61
C SER A 561 1.90 36.62 -23.11
N LYS A 562 1.75 36.00 -21.92
CA LYS A 562 0.48 35.91 -21.18
C LYS A 562 -0.10 37.30 -20.89
N ARG A 563 0.69 38.22 -20.31
CA ARG A 563 0.25 39.59 -19.98
C ARG A 563 -0.20 40.39 -21.20
N LYS A 564 0.42 40.15 -22.36
CA LYS A 564 0.04 40.75 -23.65
C LYS A 564 -1.14 40.05 -24.34
N GLY A 565 -1.69 38.98 -23.75
CA GLY A 565 -2.80 38.21 -24.33
C GLY A 565 -2.41 37.37 -25.56
N LEU A 566 -1.12 37.08 -25.76
CA LEU A 566 -0.58 36.39 -26.94
C LEU A 566 -0.32 34.90 -26.67
N LEU A 567 -1.20 34.24 -25.92
CA LEU A 567 -1.03 32.83 -25.52
C LEU A 567 -1.02 31.88 -26.74
N GLU A 568 -1.84 32.16 -27.75
CA GLU A 568 -1.91 31.36 -28.98
C GLU A 568 -0.59 31.35 -29.78
N LYS A 569 0.30 32.32 -29.54
CA LYS A 569 1.63 32.40 -30.20
C LYS A 569 2.73 31.64 -29.46
N ILE A 570 2.46 31.16 -28.24
CA ILE A 570 3.44 30.45 -27.40
C ILE A 570 3.05 29.00 -27.12
N ILE A 571 1.82 28.60 -27.44
CA ILE A 571 1.40 27.20 -27.38
C ILE A 571 1.98 26.41 -28.56
N ASP A 572 2.13 25.11 -28.37
CA ASP A 572 2.59 24.21 -29.42
C ASP A 572 1.65 24.31 -30.64
N PRO A 573 2.19 24.48 -31.87
CA PRO A 573 1.39 24.56 -33.09
C PRO A 573 0.39 23.41 -33.28
N LEU A 574 0.67 22.22 -32.74
CA LEU A 574 -0.22 21.05 -32.78
C LEU A 574 -1.42 21.15 -31.83
N LEU A 575 -1.33 22.02 -30.81
CA LEU A 575 -2.38 22.29 -29.84
C LEU A 575 -3.24 23.51 -30.21
N VAL A 576 -2.77 24.34 -31.15
CA VAL A 576 -3.54 25.49 -31.67
C VAL A 576 -4.82 24.97 -32.33
N GLY A 577 -5.98 25.41 -31.83
CA GLY A 577 -7.30 25.04 -32.33
C GLY A 577 -7.85 23.69 -31.83
N THR A 578 -7.04 22.86 -31.16
CA THR A 578 -7.47 21.55 -30.61
C THR A 578 -7.62 21.55 -29.09
N ILE A 579 -6.98 22.50 -28.40
CA ILE A 579 -7.10 22.66 -26.95
C ILE A 579 -8.33 23.52 -26.58
N ASN A 580 -9.11 23.05 -25.60
CA ASN A 580 -10.18 23.79 -24.99
C ASN A 580 -9.61 25.04 -24.27
N LYS A 581 -10.28 26.18 -24.44
CA LYS A 581 -9.82 27.47 -23.89
C LYS A 581 -9.73 27.48 -22.35
N ASP A 582 -10.68 26.85 -21.67
CA ASP A 582 -10.70 26.79 -20.20
C ASP A 582 -9.62 25.83 -19.67
N SER A 583 -9.38 24.72 -20.37
CA SER A 583 -8.25 23.82 -20.10
C SER A 583 -6.91 24.55 -20.25
N LEU A 584 -6.71 25.26 -21.38
CA LEU A 584 -5.50 26.04 -21.62
C LEU A 584 -5.30 27.14 -20.56
N ASN A 585 -6.36 27.87 -20.22
CA ASN A 585 -6.32 28.89 -19.17
C ASN A 585 -5.91 28.30 -17.82
N LYS A 586 -6.43 27.12 -17.46
CA LYS A 586 -6.06 26.45 -16.22
C LYS A 586 -4.60 26.00 -16.20
N PHE A 587 -4.10 25.52 -17.33
CA PHE A 587 -2.69 25.15 -17.48
C PHE A 587 -1.76 26.35 -17.31
N VAL A 588 -2.11 27.48 -17.94
CA VAL A 588 -1.36 28.75 -17.87
C VAL A 588 -1.44 29.39 -16.48
N GLU A 589 -2.58 29.30 -15.79
CA GLU A 589 -2.73 29.74 -14.39
C GLU A 589 -1.78 28.95 -13.47
N SER A 590 -1.76 27.63 -13.63
CA SER A 590 -0.92 26.73 -12.84
C SER A 590 0.57 27.02 -13.08
N THR A 591 0.95 27.22 -14.34
CA THR A 591 2.32 27.57 -14.74
C THR A 591 2.76 28.91 -14.14
N GLU A 592 1.90 29.92 -14.12
CA GLU A 592 2.21 31.22 -13.50
C GLU A 592 2.46 31.08 -11.98
N LYS A 593 1.64 30.29 -11.28
CA LYS A 593 1.84 30.05 -9.83
C LYS A 593 3.16 29.31 -9.56
N CYS A 594 3.52 28.34 -10.40
CA CYS A 594 4.81 27.65 -10.32
C CYS A 594 6.00 28.61 -10.50
N LEU A 595 5.84 29.63 -11.34
CA LEU A 595 6.87 30.64 -11.63
C LEU A 595 6.84 31.83 -10.67
N SER A 596 6.09 31.77 -9.57
CA SER A 596 6.02 32.88 -8.61
C SER A 596 7.40 33.22 -8.01
N GLU A 597 7.71 34.51 -7.90
CA GLU A 597 8.96 34.97 -7.27
C GLU A 597 9.00 34.64 -5.77
N ILE A 598 7.83 34.58 -5.13
CA ILE A 598 7.67 34.27 -3.71
C ILE A 598 7.46 32.76 -3.58
N GLY A 599 8.39 32.07 -2.92
CA GLY A 599 8.35 30.61 -2.76
C GLY A 599 7.08 30.07 -2.12
N THR A 600 6.50 30.79 -1.15
CA THR A 600 5.25 30.40 -0.47
C THR A 600 4.01 30.49 -1.36
N ASN A 601 4.08 31.21 -2.48
CA ASN A 601 2.99 31.31 -3.46
C ASN A 601 3.08 30.22 -4.54
N ARG A 602 4.16 29.43 -4.55
CA ARG A 602 4.30 28.30 -5.45
C ARG A 602 3.47 27.12 -4.93
N PRO A 603 2.69 26.46 -5.79
CA PRO A 603 1.86 25.32 -5.39
C PRO A 603 2.73 24.10 -5.03
N SER A 604 2.22 23.22 -4.17
CA SER A 604 2.86 21.91 -3.97
C SER A 604 2.75 21.07 -5.25
N MET A 605 3.61 20.05 -5.41
CA MET A 605 3.46 19.13 -6.55
C MET A 605 2.11 18.39 -6.56
N GLY A 606 1.48 18.21 -5.39
CA GLY A 606 0.11 17.68 -5.28
C GLY A 606 -0.92 18.66 -5.86
N ASP A 607 -0.80 19.95 -5.57
CA ASP A 607 -1.65 20.99 -6.15
C ASP A 607 -1.42 21.13 -7.66
N VAL A 608 -0.18 21.01 -8.13
CA VAL A 608 0.14 20.99 -9.57
C VAL A 608 -0.56 19.81 -10.24
N LEU A 609 -0.45 18.60 -9.67
CA LEU A 609 -1.11 17.41 -10.19
C LEU A 609 -2.63 17.59 -10.25
N TRP A 610 -3.24 18.10 -9.17
CA TRP A 610 -4.67 18.36 -9.12
C TRP A 610 -5.11 19.38 -10.17
N ASN A 611 -4.35 20.48 -10.34
CA ASN A 611 -4.68 21.49 -11.35
C ASN A 611 -4.56 20.95 -12.78
N LEU A 612 -3.60 20.05 -13.05
CA LEU A 612 -3.46 19.38 -14.34
C LEU A 612 -4.59 18.37 -14.59
N GLU A 613 -4.99 17.62 -13.58
CA GLU A 613 -6.15 16.71 -13.67
C GLU A 613 -7.45 17.51 -13.90
N TYR A 614 -7.60 18.64 -13.24
CA TYR A 614 -8.73 19.55 -13.48
C TYR A 614 -8.69 20.16 -14.90
N ALA A 615 -7.51 20.55 -15.40
CA ALA A 615 -7.36 21.01 -16.79
C ALA A 615 -7.74 19.91 -17.80
N LEU A 616 -7.38 18.65 -17.52
CA LEU A 616 -7.77 17.50 -18.34
C LEU A 616 -9.30 17.29 -18.34
N GLN A 617 -9.94 17.39 -17.17
CA GLN A 617 -11.40 17.32 -17.06
C GLN A 617 -12.08 18.42 -17.88
N LEU A 618 -11.55 19.65 -17.87
CA LEU A 618 -12.07 20.75 -18.69
C LEU A 618 -11.93 20.47 -20.19
N GLN A 619 -10.85 19.82 -20.62
CA GLN A 619 -10.65 19.40 -22.00
C GLN A 619 -11.67 18.32 -22.43
N GLU A 620 -11.92 17.35 -21.57
CA GLU A 620 -12.84 16.22 -21.85
C GLU A 620 -14.31 16.64 -21.79
N ALA A 621 -14.67 17.59 -20.93
CA ALA A 621 -16.04 18.07 -20.75
C ALA A 621 -16.52 18.98 -21.89
N ASN A 622 -15.63 19.75 -22.52
CA ASN A 622 -15.94 20.67 -23.62
C ASN A 622 -14.90 20.54 -24.75
N PRO A 623 -14.89 19.45 -25.52
CA PRO A 623 -14.01 19.35 -26.69
C PRO A 623 -14.35 20.47 -27.68
N PRO A 624 -13.36 21.15 -28.29
CA PRO A 624 -13.64 22.22 -29.25
C PRO A 624 -14.45 21.67 -30.43
N THR A 625 -15.61 22.27 -30.68
CA THR A 625 -16.42 22.01 -31.88
C THR A 625 -15.68 22.56 -33.09
N VAL A 626 -15.38 21.69 -34.05
CA VAL A 626 -14.92 22.12 -35.38
C VAL A 626 -16.07 22.88 -36.02
N GLU A 627 -15.99 24.21 -36.03
CA GLU A 627 -16.95 25.04 -36.76
C GLU A 627 -16.67 24.88 -38.26
N GLU A 628 -17.63 24.29 -38.99
CA GLU A 628 -17.69 24.35 -40.45
C GLU A 628 -17.98 25.80 -40.87
N GLU A 629 -16.94 26.53 -41.27
CA GLU A 629 -17.12 27.77 -42.03
C GLU A 629 -17.65 27.46 -43.44
N THR A 630 -18.67 28.22 -43.83
CA THR A 630 -19.48 28.03 -45.05
C THR A 630 -18.73 28.47 -46.32
N GLN A 631 -18.91 27.67 -47.38
CA GLN A 631 -18.42 27.73 -48.77
C GLN A 631 -18.10 29.12 -49.38
N THR A 632 -16.98 29.26 -50.12
CA THR A 632 -16.94 29.33 -51.61
C THR A 632 -15.56 29.72 -52.24
N ASN A 633 -15.16 28.93 -53.25
CA ASN A 633 -14.41 29.24 -54.49
C ASN A 633 -12.84 29.22 -54.60
N THR A 634 -12.32 28.00 -54.88
CA THR A 634 -11.47 27.59 -56.07
C THR A 634 -10.03 28.13 -56.27
N PRO A 635 -9.06 27.38 -56.87
CA PRO A 635 -8.77 25.94 -56.87
C PRO A 635 -7.32 25.60 -56.39
N ALA A 636 -7.11 24.34 -55.98
CA ALA A 636 -5.78 23.74 -55.90
C ALA A 636 -5.40 23.01 -57.21
N PRO A 637 -4.11 22.93 -57.57
CA PRO A 637 -3.60 21.81 -58.35
C PRO A 637 -2.64 20.92 -57.54
N ALA A 638 -3.04 19.65 -57.47
CA ALA A 638 -2.27 18.41 -57.55
C ALA A 638 -0.97 18.24 -56.72
N THR A 639 -1.07 17.32 -55.76
CA THR A 639 0.02 16.51 -55.21
C THR A 639 0.68 15.66 -56.30
N GLN A 640 2.01 15.70 -56.40
CA GLN A 640 2.81 14.61 -56.97
C GLN A 640 3.67 14.02 -55.84
N GLN A 641 3.41 12.75 -55.54
CA GLN A 641 4.22 11.92 -54.68
C GLN A 641 4.63 10.72 -55.54
N THR A 642 5.88 10.69 -56.02
CA THR A 642 6.56 9.43 -56.38
C THR A 642 8.07 9.64 -56.48
N ALA A 643 8.80 8.57 -56.15
CA ALA A 643 10.26 8.36 -56.25
C ALA A 643 11.02 8.74 -54.96
N CYS A 644 11.75 7.85 -54.27
CA CYS A 644 12.35 6.58 -54.65
C CYS A 644 12.50 5.64 -53.44
N GLU A 645 11.95 4.42 -53.54
CA GLU A 645 12.61 3.21 -53.04
C GLU A 645 13.49 2.69 -54.18
N ALA A 646 14.81 2.90 -54.12
CA ALA A 646 15.81 2.13 -54.87
C ALA A 646 17.24 2.61 -54.55
N THR A 647 17.74 2.33 -53.34
CA THR A 647 19.20 2.11 -53.11
C THR A 647 19.42 1.43 -51.77
N LEU A 648 19.05 0.15 -51.69
CA LEU A 648 19.47 -0.75 -50.60
C LEU A 648 19.76 -2.13 -51.21
N ALA A 649 20.75 -2.15 -52.09
CA ALA A 649 21.42 -3.35 -52.59
C ALA A 649 22.86 -2.97 -52.96
N LYS A 650 23.64 -2.46 -51.99
CA LYS A 650 25.11 -2.28 -52.11
C LYS A 650 25.79 -1.82 -50.81
N ILE A 651 25.51 -2.44 -49.65
CA ILE A 651 26.41 -2.41 -48.48
C ILE A 651 26.22 -3.75 -47.75
N GLY A 652 26.71 -4.83 -48.35
CA GLY A 652 26.69 -6.19 -47.78
C GLY A 652 28.02 -6.92 -47.91
N ASP A 653 28.99 -6.33 -48.61
CA ASP A 653 30.34 -6.86 -48.79
C ASP A 653 31.29 -5.73 -48.37
N ASP A 654 31.67 -5.69 -47.09
CA ASP A 654 32.87 -5.04 -46.53
C ASP A 654 32.79 -5.00 -44.99
N ALA A 655 32.64 -6.16 -44.36
CA ALA A 655 32.90 -6.34 -42.93
C ALA A 655 33.16 -7.83 -42.62
N LYS A 656 34.00 -8.47 -43.45
CA LYS A 656 34.48 -9.83 -43.24
C LYS A 656 35.95 -9.94 -43.66
N ALA A 657 36.76 -9.01 -43.16
CA ALA A 657 38.21 -9.04 -43.29
C ALA A 657 38.84 -8.15 -42.21
N THR A 658 38.95 -8.69 -40.99
CA THR A 658 40.03 -8.44 -39.99
C THR A 658 39.62 -9.12 -38.68
N GLU A 659 39.61 -10.44 -38.68
CA GLU A 659 39.77 -11.26 -37.48
C GLU A 659 40.66 -12.44 -37.86
N ALA A 660 41.94 -12.12 -38.06
CA ALA A 660 43.06 -13.06 -38.12
C ALA A 660 44.28 -12.26 -37.65
N GLU A 661 45.06 -12.85 -36.73
CA GLU A 661 46.12 -12.24 -35.91
C GLU A 661 45.58 -11.52 -34.65
N ALA A 662 45.80 -11.96 -33.42
CA ALA A 662 46.67 -13.01 -32.92
C ALA A 662 46.15 -13.50 -31.55
N LYS A 663 46.02 -14.82 -31.42
CA LYS A 663 45.99 -15.54 -30.15
C LYS A 663 47.04 -16.65 -30.25
N ALA A 664 48.26 -16.39 -29.77
CA ALA A 664 49.27 -17.41 -29.51
C ALA A 664 50.33 -16.89 -28.53
N ALA A 665 50.80 -17.82 -27.67
CA ALA A 665 51.77 -17.73 -26.55
C ALA A 665 51.17 -17.23 -25.22
N ASP A 666 50.89 -18.02 -24.18
CA ASP A 666 51.49 -19.21 -23.50
C ASP A 666 52.81 -18.96 -22.74
N LYS A 667 52.76 -19.21 -21.41
CA LYS A 667 53.81 -19.43 -20.37
C LYS A 667 54.83 -18.29 -20.11
N SER A 668 55.31 -17.98 -18.91
CA SER A 668 55.53 -18.73 -17.65
C SER A 668 55.81 -17.76 -16.48
N ASP A 669 55.40 -18.14 -15.25
CA ASP A 669 55.90 -17.68 -13.93
C ASP A 669 57.39 -18.07 -13.70
N PRO A 670 58.16 -17.67 -12.62
CA PRO A 670 57.72 -17.33 -11.24
C PRO A 670 58.59 -16.32 -10.39
N LEU A 671 58.20 -16.15 -9.10
CA LEU A 671 59.02 -15.92 -7.86
C LEU A 671 59.50 -14.45 -7.59
N ILE A 672 59.38 -13.78 -6.43
CA ILE A 672 59.41 -14.13 -4.97
C ILE A 672 58.76 -13.04 -4.09
N ASP A 673 58.22 -13.50 -2.95
CA ASP A 673 57.82 -12.86 -1.67
C ASP A 673 58.60 -11.62 -1.18
N PHE A 674 57.96 -10.77 -0.35
CA PHE A 674 58.15 -10.75 1.12
C PHE A 674 57.31 -9.68 1.85
N ASN A 675 56.80 -10.12 3.00
CA ASN A 675 56.08 -9.40 4.05
C ASN A 675 56.87 -8.25 4.71
N SER A 676 56.09 -7.41 5.43
CA SER A 676 56.32 -6.91 6.81
C SER A 676 56.51 -5.39 7.01
N THR A 677 55.53 -4.84 7.75
CA THR A 677 55.63 -4.00 8.96
C THR A 677 56.70 -2.90 9.05
N THR A 678 56.25 -1.65 9.31
CA THR A 678 56.68 -0.79 10.46
C THR A 678 55.98 0.58 10.42
N SER A 679 55.52 1.06 11.57
CA SER A 679 55.17 2.47 11.89
C SER A 679 56.35 3.15 12.64
N PRO A 680 56.20 4.38 13.18
CA PRO A 680 56.21 5.73 12.59
C PRO A 680 57.51 6.51 12.95
N PRO A 681 57.61 7.84 12.74
CA PRO A 681 57.44 8.74 13.90
C PRO A 681 56.86 10.16 13.61
N ASP A 682 56.54 10.84 14.71
CA ASP A 682 56.07 12.22 14.89
C ASP A 682 56.96 13.32 14.28
N SER A 683 56.36 14.49 13.97
CA SER A 683 56.75 15.76 14.62
C SER A 683 55.85 16.94 14.23
N SER A 684 55.73 17.81 15.24
CA SER A 684 54.96 19.05 15.45
C SER A 684 55.24 20.29 14.59
N SER A 685 54.35 21.30 14.76
CA SER A 685 54.55 22.77 14.79
C SER A 685 53.82 23.52 13.65
N SER A 686 52.77 24.33 13.90
CA SER A 686 52.65 25.65 14.55
C SER A 686 52.63 26.81 13.55
N GLY A 687 51.72 27.79 13.73
CA GLY A 687 51.79 29.15 13.13
C GLY A 687 50.59 29.53 12.27
N ILE A 688 49.52 30.14 12.81
CA ILE A 688 49.30 31.60 13.00
C ILE A 688 48.91 32.36 11.70
N GLY A 689 47.72 32.98 11.74
CA GLY A 689 47.56 34.37 11.28
C GLY A 689 46.41 34.67 10.30
N ASN A 690 45.35 35.32 10.84
CA ASN A 690 44.64 36.52 10.34
C ASN A 690 44.00 36.49 8.93
N ASP A 691 42.93 37.19 8.58
CA ASP A 691 41.92 38.04 9.22
C ASP A 691 40.92 38.42 8.08
N LEU A 692 39.71 38.85 8.45
CA LEU A 692 38.77 39.69 7.67
C LEU A 692 38.21 39.21 6.31
N PHE A 693 36.88 39.13 6.21
CA PHE A 693 35.99 40.06 5.46
C PHE A 693 34.54 39.52 5.55
N VAL A 694 33.69 40.18 6.34
CA VAL A 694 32.55 41.01 5.89
C VAL A 694 31.56 40.27 4.98
N ASN A 695 30.41 39.98 5.59
CA ASN A 695 29.12 39.68 4.96
C ASN A 695 28.72 40.83 4.00
N PRO A 696 28.13 40.54 2.84
CA PRO A 696 26.72 40.87 2.74
C PRO A 696 25.89 39.87 1.91
N SER A 697 24.77 39.47 2.51
CA SER A 697 23.42 39.43 1.94
C SER A 697 23.24 39.06 0.46
N GLY A 698 22.47 37.98 0.27
CA GLY A 698 21.35 37.98 -0.67
C GLY A 698 21.73 37.57 -2.08
N LEU A 699 21.41 36.32 -2.42
CA LEU A 699 20.98 35.91 -3.76
C LEU A 699 20.24 34.58 -3.58
N ASN A 700 18.91 34.67 -3.49
CA ASN A 700 18.01 33.55 -3.73
C ASN A 700 18.24 33.09 -5.17
N GLY A 701 18.91 31.96 -5.34
CA GLY A 701 19.05 31.25 -6.62
C GLY A 701 17.69 30.66 -7.02
N ARG A 702 17.26 31.00 -8.24
CA ARG A 702 16.04 30.54 -8.90
C ARG A 702 16.07 29.05 -9.19
#